data_AF-A0A6A5B873-F1
#
_entry.id   AF-A0A6A5B873-F1
#
_cell.length_a   1.000
_cell.length_b   1.000
_cell.length_c   1.000
_cell.angle_alpha   90.00
_cell.angle_beta   90.00
_cell.angle_gamma   90.00
#
_symmetry.space_group_name_H-M   'P 1'
#
loop_
_entity.id
_entity.type
_entity.pdbx_description
1 polymer ?
#
loop_
_entity_poly.entity_id
_entity_poly.type
_entity_poly.pdbx_seq_one_letter_code
_entity_poly.pdbx_strand_id
1 'polypeptide(L)'
;MACVSSSSQQKIQHTSLRHRATKHQQTMMSRSKFLIGLLLVATCVILALLPAEARRVRANSVLQRCQSIGDPHYVSFTGKKYDFYGVGDYVLAETVDKSFVVHARTGKWNRVSVNTAFAVKINQKDSFEYDTKTNSFYLNGKQTKVNVGQTIALSGSVATVKRVSSNSLIISSKNGAHLTATWHRSPSFRSAYGSFGHISLILDAPRTLNFSSGLCVSRSYLSRSATGILHNHKERRIERRVQPKKPTKKQLKRARRVCRKVGLNKHKNPNAFHACVVDQIQAGKRLGKDFAKTIVKVKKLEKKKSNKWKKQAKKIIKKVKKARRAARKAILKKVKKTKKLAKKAKKAVRKLLKKLHKALRRKKLKSRSARRARRRLIKRLKKALRRKQRIARRRARAARRAKRRAALKKARRNRRRALRRRAVLKKLAKLKRRKALKRRAAAKRRRIPLIKRLLRKKKLSNKLRKALKRRAAAIKKSLRRRIARRRAALRRQRGKASKRRVARRASAAKRRVAAIKKALRRRAALKRAARRALIKRQRKLKRRALKRARRIIRAALKRARRACKRAKRRALKRSRKLTRKGKHAKRVARRAIKRVRKLLAKLRISKSKRAARRVRRALRRARRVARKLVRRSRRVCKKVKRALKKNKRAKRVCKKLKRRALRRARKAKRAILKKLRKRASRRYNKLIKRISATVIKRKTSRKIRKLLKKVLRKQRKLGKRYCPKKHLPRKLKKVLKALKIKIHKCGKGKVRRVRRRHRGGRKARRAGRRVSVIGRKLARALLRVSKCKKN
;
A
#
# COMPACT_ATOMS: atom_id res chain seq x y z
N MET A 1 -32.70 31.76 -97.52
CA MET A 1 -33.57 30.98 -96.60
C MET A 1 -32.72 30.27 -95.55
N ALA A 2 -33.24 30.22 -94.34
CA ALA A 2 -32.56 29.86 -93.10
C ALA A 2 -32.18 28.38 -92.95
N CYS A 3 -31.24 28.15 -92.02
CA CYS A 3 -31.13 27.03 -91.07
C CYS A 3 -29.87 26.14 -91.12
N VAL A 4 -29.34 25.99 -89.91
CA VAL A 4 -28.48 24.92 -89.33
C VAL A 4 -26.96 25.02 -89.46
N SER A 5 -26.45 25.99 -88.70
CA SER A 5 -25.39 25.89 -87.67
C SER A 5 -24.41 24.69 -87.69
N SER A 6 -23.17 25.09 -87.97
CA SER A 6 -21.92 24.36 -87.92
C SER A 6 -21.55 23.86 -86.51
N SER A 7 -21.43 22.53 -86.41
CA SER A 7 -20.84 21.83 -85.28
C SER A 7 -19.48 21.27 -85.71
N SER A 8 -18.40 22.01 -85.54
CA SER A 8 -17.05 21.42 -85.55
C SER A 8 -15.99 22.42 -85.09
N GLN A 9 -15.80 22.60 -83.77
CA GLN A 9 -14.47 22.95 -83.19
C GLN A 9 -14.39 23.01 -81.64
N GLN A 10 -15.49 22.98 -80.87
CA GLN A 10 -15.42 23.13 -79.40
C GLN A 10 -15.20 21.84 -78.56
N LYS A 11 -14.78 20.71 -79.14
CA LYS A 11 -14.69 19.41 -78.40
C LYS A 11 -13.32 19.02 -77.85
N ILE A 12 -12.26 19.83 -78.02
CA ILE A 12 -10.89 19.43 -77.66
C ILE A 12 -10.32 20.11 -76.39
N GLN A 13 -10.87 21.23 -75.91
CA GLN A 13 -10.29 21.92 -74.73
C GLN A 13 -10.89 21.56 -73.35
N HIS A 14 -12.03 20.85 -73.26
CA HIS A 14 -12.66 20.53 -71.97
C HIS A 14 -12.18 19.25 -71.25
N THR A 15 -11.28 18.45 -71.86
CA THR A 15 -10.82 17.17 -71.28
C THR A 15 -9.50 17.27 -70.51
N SER A 16 -8.70 18.33 -70.71
CA SER A 16 -7.39 18.52 -70.06
C SER A 16 -7.48 19.03 -68.60
N LEU A 17 -8.42 19.92 -68.28
CA LEU A 17 -8.55 20.53 -66.94
C LEU A 17 -9.20 19.61 -65.88
N ARG A 18 -9.95 18.58 -66.27
CA ARG A 18 -10.52 17.59 -65.32
C ARG A 18 -9.52 16.51 -64.86
N HIS A 19 -8.41 16.32 -65.57
CA HIS A 19 -7.39 15.32 -65.21
C HIS A 19 -6.32 15.81 -64.22
N ARG A 20 -6.06 17.13 -64.12
CA ARG A 20 -5.16 17.68 -63.10
C ARG A 20 -5.81 17.86 -61.72
N ALA A 21 -7.10 18.19 -61.64
CA ALA A 21 -7.81 18.37 -60.36
C ALA A 21 -8.07 17.05 -59.59
N THR A 22 -8.20 15.92 -60.28
CA THR A 22 -8.48 14.62 -59.66
C THR A 22 -7.24 13.92 -59.09
N LYS A 23 -6.04 14.22 -59.62
CA LYS A 23 -4.75 13.69 -59.12
C LYS A 23 -4.31 14.38 -57.83
N HIS A 24 -4.62 15.67 -57.64
CA HIS A 24 -4.28 16.43 -56.42
C HIS A 24 -5.21 16.14 -55.22
N GLN A 25 -6.49 15.81 -55.47
CA GLN A 25 -7.43 15.41 -54.41
C GLN A 25 -7.19 13.99 -53.85
N GLN A 26 -6.65 13.07 -54.66
CA GLN A 26 -6.38 11.68 -54.22
C GLN A 26 -5.09 11.55 -53.38
N THR A 27 -4.09 12.41 -53.58
CA THR A 27 -2.83 12.41 -52.80
C THR A 27 -2.99 13.09 -51.43
N MET A 28 -3.79 14.17 -51.33
CA MET A 28 -4.17 14.83 -50.07
C MET A 28 -4.99 13.93 -49.14
N MET A 29 -5.91 13.12 -49.70
CA MET A 29 -6.76 12.17 -48.96
C MET A 29 -6.02 10.93 -48.41
N SER A 30 -4.80 10.65 -48.90
CA SER A 30 -3.97 9.50 -48.48
C SER A 30 -3.09 9.85 -47.27
N ARG A 31 -2.48 11.03 -47.25
CA ARG A 31 -1.63 11.52 -46.15
C ARG A 31 -2.43 11.75 -44.85
N SER A 32 -3.66 12.26 -44.95
CA SER A 32 -4.57 12.46 -43.80
C SER A 32 -5.01 11.14 -43.13
N LYS A 33 -5.24 10.07 -43.92
CA LYS A 33 -5.61 8.74 -43.40
C LYS A 33 -4.43 8.01 -42.75
N PHE A 34 -3.20 8.27 -43.21
CA PHE A 34 -1.98 7.75 -42.61
C PHE A 34 -1.65 8.45 -41.28
N LEU A 35 -1.78 9.78 -41.21
CA LEU A 35 -1.60 10.54 -39.96
C LEU A 35 -2.63 10.20 -38.88
N ILE A 36 -3.91 10.04 -39.23
CA ILE A 36 -4.95 9.61 -38.29
C ILE A 36 -4.69 8.17 -37.80
N GLY A 37 -4.14 7.31 -38.67
CA GLY A 37 -3.68 5.96 -38.32
C GLY A 37 -2.51 5.97 -37.34
N LEU A 38 -1.51 6.85 -37.58
CA LEU A 38 -0.35 7.04 -36.72
C LEU A 38 -0.73 7.61 -35.35
N LEU A 39 -1.64 8.60 -35.31
CA LEU A 39 -2.21 9.18 -34.08
C LEU A 39 -3.04 8.17 -33.28
N LEU A 40 -3.76 7.25 -33.92
CA LEU A 40 -4.52 6.18 -33.25
C LEU A 40 -3.61 5.08 -32.68
N VAL A 41 -2.50 4.79 -33.35
CA VAL A 41 -1.48 3.85 -32.84
C VAL A 41 -0.67 4.50 -31.73
N ALA A 42 -0.28 5.77 -31.87
CA ALA A 42 0.39 6.56 -30.84
C ALA A 42 -0.48 6.72 -29.58
N THR A 43 -1.77 7.07 -29.71
CA THR A 43 -2.69 7.13 -28.57
C THR A 43 -2.98 5.76 -27.94
N CYS A 44 -2.99 4.67 -28.71
CA CYS A 44 -3.08 3.30 -28.17
C CYS A 44 -1.79 2.86 -27.45
N VAL A 45 -0.62 3.29 -27.93
CA VAL A 45 0.69 3.03 -27.30
C VAL A 45 0.84 3.89 -26.04
N ILE A 46 0.39 5.15 -26.04
CA ILE A 46 0.33 6.03 -24.87
C ILE A 46 -0.65 5.46 -23.81
N LEU A 47 -1.82 4.92 -24.22
CA LEU A 47 -2.71 4.20 -23.29
C LEU A 47 -2.14 2.86 -22.79
N ALA A 48 -1.22 2.23 -23.54
CA ALA A 48 -0.57 0.97 -23.17
C ALA A 48 0.71 1.17 -22.34
N LEU A 49 1.32 2.36 -22.40
CA LEU A 49 2.49 2.79 -21.63
C LEU A 49 2.13 3.48 -20.30
N LEU A 50 0.85 3.81 -20.07
CA LEU A 50 0.39 4.15 -18.72
C LEU A 50 0.71 3.00 -17.75
N PRO A 51 1.43 3.28 -16.66
CA PRO A 51 1.93 2.24 -15.78
C PRO A 51 0.81 1.36 -15.22
N ALA A 52 1.07 0.05 -15.22
CA ALA A 52 0.19 -1.00 -14.73
C ALA A 52 -0.04 -0.96 -13.18
N GLU A 53 0.14 0.18 -12.52
CA GLU A 53 -0.21 0.41 -11.12
C GLU A 53 -1.72 0.69 -10.90
N ALA A 54 -2.48 1.09 -11.93
CA ALA A 54 -3.92 1.41 -11.80
C ALA A 54 -4.87 0.20 -11.59
N ARG A 55 -4.34 -0.98 -11.23
CA ARG A 55 -5.15 -2.19 -10.95
C ARG A 55 -5.10 -2.65 -9.49
N ARG A 56 -5.04 -1.71 -8.54
CA ARG A 56 -5.32 -1.96 -7.11
C ARG A 56 -5.87 -0.75 -6.34
N VAL A 57 -6.75 0.06 -6.92
CA VAL A 57 -7.52 1.01 -6.10
C VAL A 57 -8.68 0.25 -5.45
N ARG A 58 -8.59 0.04 -4.13
CA ARG A 58 -9.78 -0.23 -3.32
C ARG A 58 -10.68 1.00 -3.48
N ALA A 59 -11.97 0.81 -3.75
CA ALA A 59 -12.96 1.88 -3.64
C ALA A 59 -12.86 2.48 -2.23
N ASN A 60 -12.18 3.62 -2.10
CA ASN A 60 -11.93 4.32 -0.84
C ASN A 60 -11.45 5.73 -1.22
N SER A 61 -12.25 6.76 -0.95
CA SER A 61 -11.98 8.21 -0.94
C SER A 61 -10.98 8.76 -1.97
N VAL A 62 -11.43 9.73 -2.78
CA VAL A 62 -10.57 10.55 -3.66
C VAL A 62 -9.53 11.35 -2.84
N LEU A 63 -9.86 11.63 -1.57
CA LEU A 63 -9.02 12.34 -0.61
C LEU A 63 -8.23 11.40 0.34
N GLN A 64 -7.11 11.90 0.81
CA GLN A 64 -6.33 11.43 1.95
C GLN A 64 -6.38 12.47 3.08
N ARG A 65 -6.40 12.01 4.33
CA ARG A 65 -6.54 12.86 5.52
C ARG A 65 -5.44 12.57 6.52
N CYS A 66 -4.84 13.62 7.06
CA CYS A 66 -4.00 13.60 8.24
C CYS A 66 -4.61 14.42 9.38
N GLN A 67 -4.32 14.05 10.62
CA GLN A 67 -4.78 14.76 11.82
C GLN A 67 -3.63 14.86 12.84
N SER A 68 -3.51 15.99 13.52
CA SER A 68 -2.73 16.21 14.75
C SER A 68 -3.64 16.93 15.74
N ILE A 69 -4.19 16.23 16.72
CA ILE A 69 -5.27 16.73 17.60
C ILE A 69 -4.79 16.67 19.05
N GLY A 70 -5.05 17.72 19.83
CA GLY A 70 -4.80 17.77 21.29
C GLY A 70 -3.32 17.62 21.67
N ASP A 71 -3.04 16.69 22.61
CA ASP A 71 -1.70 16.22 22.97
C ASP A 71 -1.18 15.24 21.89
N PRO A 72 -0.35 15.70 20.94
CA PRO A 72 -0.69 15.54 19.54
C PRO A 72 -0.84 14.08 19.13
N HIS A 73 -2.10 13.71 18.92
CA HIS A 73 -2.53 12.40 18.45
C HIS A 73 -2.54 12.39 16.93
N TYR A 74 -1.51 11.77 16.35
CA TYR A 74 -1.36 11.76 14.90
C TYR A 74 -2.18 10.66 14.25
N VAL A 75 -2.86 11.00 13.16
CA VAL A 75 -3.36 10.05 12.15
C VAL A 75 -2.68 10.39 10.83
N SER A 76 -1.76 9.54 10.37
CA SER A 76 -1.10 9.73 9.06
C SER A 76 -2.08 9.57 7.88
N PHE A 77 -1.69 10.03 6.69
CA PHE A 77 -2.45 9.83 5.43
C PHE A 77 -2.76 8.36 5.12
N THR A 78 -1.92 7.43 5.60
CA THR A 78 -2.14 5.99 5.46
C THR A 78 -3.11 5.40 6.50
N GLY A 79 -3.67 6.24 7.37
CA GLY A 79 -4.55 5.88 8.48
C GLY A 79 -3.85 5.24 9.67
N LYS A 80 -2.52 5.31 9.77
CA LYS A 80 -1.78 4.84 10.95
C LYS A 80 -1.83 5.90 12.04
N LYS A 81 -2.11 5.45 13.25
CA LYS A 81 -2.12 6.30 14.44
C LYS A 81 -0.86 6.18 15.26
N TYR A 82 -0.43 7.28 15.84
CA TYR A 82 0.64 7.28 16.81
C TYR A 82 0.65 8.57 17.63
N ASP A 83 1.14 8.46 18.85
CA ASP A 83 1.28 9.61 19.74
C ASP A 83 2.73 10.07 19.75
N PHE A 84 2.90 11.37 19.88
CA PHE A 84 4.18 12.03 19.98
C PHE A 84 4.15 13.08 21.07
N TYR A 85 5.17 13.03 21.92
CA TYR A 85 5.32 13.91 23.07
C TYR A 85 6.76 14.42 23.04
N GLY A 86 6.91 15.71 22.76
CA GLY A 86 8.17 16.42 22.57
C GLY A 86 7.86 17.89 22.38
N VAL A 87 8.80 18.77 22.73
CA VAL A 87 8.64 20.22 22.60
C VAL A 87 9.47 20.71 21.41
N GLY A 88 9.01 21.75 20.72
CA GLY A 88 9.69 22.40 19.60
C GLY A 88 8.90 22.30 18.29
N ASP A 89 9.58 22.60 17.18
CA ASP A 89 8.94 22.70 15.87
C ASP A 89 9.13 21.43 15.03
N TYR A 90 8.04 20.96 14.41
CA TYR A 90 8.01 19.72 13.64
C TYR A 90 7.40 19.89 12.25
N VAL A 91 7.99 19.21 11.26
CA VAL A 91 7.40 19.12 9.93
C VAL A 91 6.16 18.23 10.01
N LEU A 92 4.96 18.82 9.90
CA LEU A 92 3.71 18.10 9.90
C LEU A 92 3.50 17.40 8.55
N ALA A 93 3.65 18.12 7.44
CA ALA A 93 3.56 17.57 6.10
C ALA A 93 4.32 18.45 5.09
N GLU A 94 4.99 17.82 4.13
CA GLU A 94 5.69 18.50 3.03
C GLU A 94 5.38 17.77 1.73
N THR A 95 4.96 18.50 0.70
CA THR A 95 4.75 17.99 -0.65
C THR A 95 6.08 17.73 -1.36
N VAL A 96 6.07 16.87 -2.39
CA VAL A 96 7.31 16.52 -3.13
C VAL A 96 7.90 17.74 -3.87
N ASP A 97 7.05 18.61 -4.39
CA ASP A 97 7.40 19.86 -5.08
C ASP A 97 7.57 21.04 -4.13
N LYS A 98 7.42 20.83 -2.81
CA LYS A 98 7.44 21.86 -1.77
C LYS A 98 6.46 23.03 -1.99
N SER A 99 5.44 22.84 -2.85
CA SER A 99 4.38 23.83 -3.07
C SER A 99 3.48 24.02 -1.84
N PHE A 100 3.53 23.08 -0.91
CA PHE A 100 2.74 23.10 0.32
C PHE A 100 3.51 22.42 1.45
N VAL A 101 3.90 23.21 2.45
CA VAL A 101 4.68 22.78 3.62
C VAL A 101 3.99 23.25 4.89
N VAL A 102 3.78 22.35 5.84
CA VAL A 102 3.12 22.65 7.12
C VAL A 102 4.05 22.29 8.27
N HIS A 103 4.33 23.27 9.13
CA HIS A 103 5.00 23.11 10.40
C HIS A 103 4.01 23.21 11.55
N ALA A 104 4.24 22.42 12.60
CA ALA A 104 3.48 22.49 13.83
C ALA A 104 4.47 22.61 15.00
N ARG A 105 4.23 23.57 15.89
CA ARG A 105 4.94 23.73 17.15
C ARG A 105 4.22 22.97 18.23
N THR A 106 4.98 22.21 19.01
CA THR A 106 4.46 21.61 20.24
C THR A 106 5.09 22.26 21.47
N GLY A 107 4.25 22.75 22.37
CA GLY A 107 4.63 23.36 23.64
C GLY A 107 4.29 22.48 24.84
N LYS A 108 4.83 22.81 26.02
CA LYS A 108 4.52 22.11 27.27
C LYS A 108 3.08 22.42 27.70
N TRP A 109 2.38 21.38 28.16
CA TRP A 109 1.06 21.46 28.79
C TRP A 109 1.09 20.57 30.03
N ASN A 110 1.49 21.14 31.16
CA ASN A 110 1.78 20.45 32.41
C ASN A 110 2.77 19.28 32.18
N ARG A 111 2.32 18.03 32.34
CA ARG A 111 3.12 16.80 32.14
C ARG A 111 3.14 16.29 30.70
N VAL A 112 2.42 16.93 29.79
CA VAL A 112 2.32 16.53 28.37
C VAL A 112 2.76 17.68 27.47
N SER A 113 2.67 17.47 26.16
CA SER A 113 2.93 18.50 25.15
C SER A 113 1.73 18.59 24.22
N VAL A 114 1.33 19.80 23.80
CA VAL A 114 0.22 20.06 22.88
C VAL A 114 0.70 20.90 21.70
N ASN A 115 -0.04 20.97 20.59
CA ASN A 115 0.29 21.92 19.54
C ASN A 115 -0.03 23.35 20.01
N THR A 116 0.91 24.28 19.95
CA THR A 116 0.72 25.68 20.41
C THR A 116 0.87 26.71 19.31
N ALA A 117 1.47 26.34 18.18
CA ALA A 117 1.52 27.19 16.98
C ALA A 117 1.55 26.32 15.72
N PHE A 118 1.22 26.90 14.58
CA PHE A 118 1.44 26.26 13.28
C PHE A 118 1.82 27.31 12.25
N ALA A 119 2.54 26.88 11.22
CA ALA A 119 2.82 27.72 10.06
C ALA A 119 2.70 26.91 8.77
N VAL A 120 2.24 27.57 7.71
CA VAL A 120 2.10 26.98 6.38
C VAL A 120 2.85 27.85 5.39
N LYS A 121 3.76 27.23 4.62
CA LYS A 121 4.39 27.87 3.46
C LYS A 121 3.75 27.35 2.18
N ILE A 122 3.27 28.26 1.35
CA ILE A 122 2.59 27.98 0.08
C ILE A 122 3.45 28.49 -1.07
N ASN A 123 3.61 27.65 -2.10
CA ASN A 123 4.37 27.95 -3.32
C ASN A 123 5.80 28.46 -3.06
N GLN A 124 6.39 28.12 -1.92
CA GLN A 124 7.69 28.60 -1.46
C GLN A 124 7.81 30.13 -1.29
N LYS A 125 6.72 30.89 -1.49
CA LYS A 125 6.67 32.35 -1.36
C LYS A 125 6.03 32.73 -0.05
N ASP A 126 4.71 32.63 0.06
CA ASP A 126 4.00 33.11 1.25
C ASP A 126 4.05 32.11 2.41
N SER A 127 4.14 32.65 3.62
CA SER A 127 3.98 31.90 4.86
C SER A 127 2.88 32.51 5.73
N PHE A 128 1.96 31.68 6.21
CA PHE A 128 0.94 32.08 7.18
C PHE A 128 1.13 31.31 8.48
N GLU A 129 1.06 32.01 9.61
CA GLU A 129 1.28 31.47 10.95
C GLU A 129 0.23 31.96 11.95
N TYR A 130 -0.01 31.14 12.97
CA TYR A 130 -0.75 31.52 14.18
C TYR A 130 -0.06 30.94 15.42
N ASP A 131 0.14 31.77 16.45
CA ASP A 131 0.69 31.37 17.75
C ASP A 131 -0.34 31.59 18.88
N THR A 132 -0.64 30.52 19.63
CA THR A 132 -1.52 30.59 20.80
C THR A 132 -0.92 31.36 21.95
N LYS A 133 0.40 31.63 22.01
CA LYS A 133 1.02 32.42 23.07
C LYS A 133 0.67 33.90 22.95
N THR A 134 0.93 34.49 21.79
CA THR A 134 0.66 35.90 21.49
C THR A 134 -0.78 36.14 21.04
N ASN A 135 -1.49 35.09 20.64
CA ASN A 135 -2.82 35.19 20.00
C ASN A 135 -2.81 35.97 18.68
N SER A 136 -1.65 36.04 18.02
CA SER A 136 -1.47 36.82 16.79
C SER A 136 -1.38 35.92 15.57
N PHE A 137 -1.85 36.43 14.44
CA PHE A 137 -1.58 35.87 13.12
C PHE A 137 -0.38 36.57 12.50
N TYR A 138 0.38 35.85 11.70
CA TYR A 138 1.50 36.40 10.96
C TYR A 138 1.39 36.02 9.49
N LEU A 139 1.53 37.00 8.62
CA LEU A 139 1.66 36.82 7.18
C LEU A 139 3.08 37.23 6.79
N ASN A 140 3.83 36.30 6.22
CA ASN A 140 5.23 36.49 5.83
C ASN A 140 6.13 37.00 6.98
N GLY A 141 5.79 36.64 8.22
CA GLY A 141 6.51 37.07 9.42
C GLY A 141 6.01 38.39 10.03
N LYS A 142 5.23 39.19 9.30
CA LYS A 142 4.59 40.42 9.82
C LYS A 142 3.28 40.08 10.52
N GLN A 143 3.05 40.66 11.69
CA GLN A 143 1.79 40.47 12.43
C GLN A 143 0.62 41.06 11.63
N THR A 144 -0.52 40.36 11.61
CA THR A 144 -1.70 40.77 10.83
C THR A 144 -2.98 40.46 11.60
N LYS A 145 -3.95 41.38 11.58
CA LYS A 145 -5.31 41.13 12.09
C LYS A 145 -6.10 40.39 11.02
N VAL A 146 -6.80 39.31 11.41
CA VAL A 146 -7.65 38.53 10.51
C VAL A 146 -9.04 38.42 11.13
N ASN A 147 -10.05 39.13 10.65
CA ASN A 147 -11.39 39.14 11.23
C ASN A 147 -12.18 37.87 10.91
N VAL A 148 -13.19 37.54 11.73
CA VAL A 148 -14.03 36.36 11.48
C VAL A 148 -14.81 36.56 10.17
N GLY A 149 -14.80 35.57 9.28
CA GLY A 149 -15.38 35.67 7.94
C GLY A 149 -14.39 36.14 6.87
N GLN A 150 -13.37 36.91 7.26
CA GLN A 150 -12.37 37.46 6.34
C GLN A 150 -11.60 36.34 5.60
N THR A 151 -11.36 36.58 4.31
CA THR A 151 -10.58 35.71 3.44
C THR A 151 -9.38 36.49 2.89
N ILE A 152 -8.18 36.04 3.22
CA ILE A 152 -6.92 36.61 2.71
C ILE A 152 -6.48 35.78 1.51
N ALA A 153 -6.27 36.43 0.37
CA ALA A 153 -5.65 35.81 -0.79
C ALA A 153 -4.12 35.73 -0.58
N LEU A 154 -3.53 34.58 -0.88
CA LEU A 154 -2.08 34.39 -0.89
C LEU A 154 -1.61 34.38 -2.35
N SER A 155 -0.34 34.75 -2.60
CA SER A 155 0.24 34.92 -3.93
C SER A 155 -0.08 33.73 -4.85
N GLY A 156 -0.77 34.03 -5.95
CA GLY A 156 -1.23 33.09 -6.96
C GLY A 156 -2.71 32.70 -6.84
N SER A 157 -3.61 33.69 -6.85
CA SER A 157 -5.07 33.76 -7.13
C SER A 157 -6.03 32.65 -6.63
N VAL A 158 -5.54 31.54 -6.08
CA VAL A 158 -6.30 30.32 -5.74
C VAL A 158 -5.98 29.85 -4.32
N ALA A 159 -4.85 30.27 -3.75
CA ALA A 159 -4.54 29.99 -2.36
C ALA A 159 -5.20 31.02 -1.44
N THR A 160 -5.92 30.56 -0.42
CA THR A 160 -6.71 31.43 0.46
C THR A 160 -6.60 31.01 1.92
N VAL A 161 -6.61 31.99 2.82
CA VAL A 161 -6.76 31.80 4.25
C VAL A 161 -8.11 32.39 4.66
N LYS A 162 -9.05 31.55 5.08
CA LYS A 162 -10.37 32.00 5.55
C LYS A 162 -10.51 31.76 7.04
N ARG A 163 -10.73 32.81 7.83
CA ARG A 163 -11.10 32.67 9.25
C ARG A 163 -12.58 32.33 9.32
N VAL A 164 -12.91 31.12 9.77
CA VAL A 164 -14.27 30.58 9.74
C VAL A 164 -15.04 30.89 11.02
N SER A 165 -14.33 30.99 12.13
CA SER A 165 -14.88 31.42 13.42
C SER A 165 -13.79 32.09 14.25
N SER A 166 -14.15 32.60 15.43
CA SER A 166 -13.19 33.14 16.41
C SER A 166 -12.00 32.20 16.67
N ASN A 167 -12.27 30.88 16.63
CA ASN A 167 -11.34 29.83 17.03
C ASN A 167 -10.95 28.86 15.89
N SER A 168 -11.27 29.17 14.64
CA SER A 168 -10.93 28.28 13.52
C SER A 168 -10.67 29.00 12.20
N LEU A 169 -9.76 28.42 11.41
CA LEU A 169 -9.46 28.88 10.06
C LEU A 169 -9.19 27.72 9.10
N ILE A 170 -9.33 28.00 7.81
CA ILE A 170 -9.05 27.07 6.72
C ILE A 170 -8.07 27.73 5.75
N ILE A 171 -6.95 27.05 5.50
CA ILE A 171 -5.97 27.41 4.48
C ILE A 171 -6.14 26.46 3.30
N SER A 172 -6.37 27.00 2.11
CA SER A 172 -6.53 26.24 0.86
C SER A 172 -5.38 26.56 -0.08
N SER A 173 -4.84 25.55 -0.75
CA SER A 173 -3.79 25.69 -1.76
C SER A 173 -4.29 25.27 -3.15
N LYS A 174 -3.71 25.84 -4.21
CA LYS A 174 -4.02 25.54 -5.63
C LYS A 174 -3.93 24.05 -5.97
N ASN A 175 -3.05 23.30 -5.30
CA ASN A 175 -2.88 21.85 -5.49
C ASN A 175 -3.99 21.00 -4.83
N GLY A 176 -5.00 21.65 -4.23
CA GLY A 176 -6.16 21.03 -3.58
C GLY A 176 -5.91 20.59 -2.13
N ALA A 177 -4.74 20.90 -1.55
CA ALA A 177 -4.49 20.68 -0.13
C ALA A 177 -5.22 21.73 0.72
N HIS A 178 -5.86 21.28 1.80
CA HIS A 178 -6.56 22.13 2.76
C HIS A 178 -6.10 21.81 4.18
N LEU A 179 -5.62 22.82 4.90
CA LEU A 179 -5.37 22.74 6.34
C LEU A 179 -6.51 23.42 7.09
N THR A 180 -7.19 22.68 7.96
CA THR A 180 -8.11 23.24 8.95
C THR A 180 -7.40 23.29 10.29
N ALA A 181 -7.29 24.48 10.86
CA ALA A 181 -6.79 24.69 12.20
C ALA A 181 -7.95 25.12 13.11
N THR A 182 -8.02 24.54 14.30
CA THR A 182 -8.99 24.90 15.33
C THR A 182 -8.26 24.97 16.65
N TRP A 183 -8.38 26.07 17.38
CA TRP A 183 -7.66 26.27 18.64
C TRP A 183 -8.63 26.52 19.79
N HIS A 184 -8.16 26.22 20.99
CA HIS A 184 -8.83 26.60 22.23
C HIS A 184 -7.80 27.33 23.09
N ARG A 185 -8.08 28.60 23.40
CA ARG A 185 -7.23 29.47 24.19
C ARG A 185 -8.03 30.02 25.38
N SER A 186 -7.38 30.10 26.53
CA SER A 186 -7.87 30.83 27.71
C SER A 186 -6.66 31.37 28.48
N PRO A 187 -6.65 32.64 28.92
CA PRO A 187 -5.60 33.17 29.79
C PRO A 187 -5.36 32.30 31.03
N SER A 188 -6.43 31.81 31.66
CA SER A 188 -6.36 30.96 32.86
C SER A 188 -5.62 29.63 32.67
N PHE A 189 -5.42 29.16 31.44
CA PHE A 189 -4.66 27.94 31.17
C PHE A 189 -3.15 28.12 31.34
N ARG A 190 -2.67 29.36 31.28
CA ARG A 190 -1.24 29.64 31.42
C ARG A 190 -0.73 29.20 32.78
N SER A 191 -1.39 29.61 33.86
CA SER A 191 -1.01 29.29 35.24
C SER A 191 -1.24 27.80 35.54
N ALA A 192 -2.38 27.24 35.14
CA ALA A 192 -2.74 25.84 35.45
C ALA A 192 -1.98 24.79 34.60
N TYR A 193 -1.61 25.11 33.36
CA TYR A 193 -1.07 24.14 32.40
C TYR A 193 0.21 24.57 31.70
N GLY A 194 0.71 25.79 31.89
CA GLY A 194 1.95 26.27 31.27
C GLY A 194 1.83 26.66 29.80
N SER A 195 0.62 26.70 29.23
CA SER A 195 0.34 27.19 27.88
C SER A 195 -1.04 27.83 27.84
N PHE A 196 -1.19 28.87 27.02
CA PHE A 196 -2.46 29.59 26.85
C PHE A 196 -3.53 28.76 26.11
N GLY A 197 -3.11 27.76 25.33
CA GLY A 197 -4.05 26.98 24.54
C GLY A 197 -3.44 25.78 23.83
N HIS A 198 -4.28 25.11 23.05
CA HIS A 198 -3.85 24.05 22.13
C HIS A 198 -4.56 24.13 20.78
N ILE A 199 -3.90 23.59 19.75
CA ILE A 199 -4.37 23.60 18.36
C ILE A 199 -4.61 22.18 17.85
N SER A 200 -5.74 21.98 17.18
CA SER A 200 -6.03 20.80 16.38
C SER A 200 -5.87 21.11 14.89
N LEU A 201 -5.03 20.32 14.22
CA LEU A 201 -4.69 20.46 12.80
C LEU A 201 -5.24 19.27 12.01
N ILE A 202 -6.06 19.54 11.00
CA ILE A 202 -6.59 18.54 10.08
C ILE A 202 -6.16 18.92 8.67
N LEU A 203 -5.44 18.01 8.01
CA LEU A 203 -4.94 18.20 6.66
C LEU A 203 -5.64 17.25 5.69
N ASP A 204 -6.44 17.79 4.78
CA ASP A 204 -7.12 17.07 3.70
C ASP A 204 -6.45 17.37 2.36
N ALA A 205 -6.16 16.33 1.57
CA ALA A 205 -5.52 16.50 0.26
C ALA A 205 -6.01 15.45 -0.76
N PRO A 206 -5.94 15.72 -2.07
CA PRO A 206 -6.14 14.72 -3.10
C PRO A 206 -5.14 13.58 -2.97
N ARG A 207 -5.55 12.34 -3.28
CA ARG A 207 -4.61 11.20 -3.30
C ARG A 207 -3.58 11.24 -4.43
N THR A 208 -3.77 12.12 -5.41
CA THR A 208 -2.81 12.40 -6.48
C THR A 208 -1.65 13.23 -5.99
N LEU A 209 -1.85 14.06 -4.95
CA LEU A 209 -0.81 14.87 -4.34
C LEU A 209 0.09 14.00 -3.45
N ASN A 210 1.39 14.02 -3.71
CA ASN A 210 2.37 13.21 -2.99
C ASN A 210 3.12 14.04 -1.95
N PHE A 211 3.32 13.45 -0.77
CA PHE A 211 4.06 14.07 0.33
C PHE A 211 5.41 13.36 0.53
N SER A 212 6.49 14.14 0.61
CA SER A 212 7.89 13.71 0.74
C SER A 212 8.31 13.57 2.20
N SER A 213 7.88 14.49 3.08
CA SER A 213 8.25 14.57 4.49
C SER A 213 7.06 14.73 5.41
N GLY A 214 7.31 14.44 6.69
CA GLY A 214 6.49 14.94 7.79
C GLY A 214 5.76 13.86 8.58
N LEU A 215 5.26 14.26 9.73
CA LEU A 215 4.52 13.41 10.65
C LEU A 215 3.25 12.81 9.98
N CYS A 216 2.61 13.54 9.08
CA CYS A 216 1.48 13.04 8.30
C CYS A 216 1.84 11.90 7.33
N VAL A 217 3.11 11.79 6.92
CA VAL A 217 3.60 10.69 6.06
C VAL A 217 3.96 9.48 6.91
N SER A 218 4.75 9.66 7.97
CA SER A 218 5.27 8.57 8.77
C SER A 218 5.80 9.01 10.14
N ARG A 219 5.64 8.13 11.14
CA ARG A 219 6.29 8.25 12.46
C ARG A 219 7.83 8.29 12.39
N SER A 220 8.46 7.98 11.25
CA SER A 220 9.92 8.10 11.11
C SER A 220 10.43 9.54 11.20
N TYR A 221 9.57 10.53 10.95
CA TYR A 221 9.96 11.94 10.98
C TYR A 221 9.92 12.57 12.38
N LEU A 222 9.64 11.79 13.44
CA LEU A 222 9.69 12.28 14.83
C LEU A 222 11.06 12.84 15.25
N SER A 223 12.13 12.48 14.55
CA SER A 223 13.49 12.95 14.83
C SER A 223 13.89 14.19 14.03
N ARG A 224 13.03 14.68 13.13
CA ARG A 224 13.34 15.81 12.25
C ARG A 224 12.68 17.07 12.82
N SER A 225 13.48 18.07 13.12
CA SER A 225 13.01 19.42 13.46
C SER A 225 12.55 20.13 12.17
N ALA A 226 11.51 20.95 12.29
CA ALA A 226 11.17 21.94 11.26
C ALA A 226 12.03 23.19 11.48
N THR A 227 12.48 23.86 10.43
CA THR A 227 13.26 25.12 10.51
C THR A 227 12.73 26.10 9.46
N GLY A 228 12.74 27.41 9.75
CA GLY A 228 12.57 28.47 8.74
C GLY A 228 11.16 28.68 8.17
N ILE A 229 10.09 28.45 8.94
CA ILE A 229 8.73 28.91 8.56
C ILE A 229 8.05 29.64 9.71
N LEU A 230 8.13 29.11 10.94
CA LEU A 230 7.68 29.84 12.13
C LEU A 230 8.67 30.98 12.39
N HIS A 231 8.19 32.21 12.53
CA HIS A 231 9.03 33.42 12.67
C HIS A 231 9.99 33.32 13.87
N ASN A 232 9.53 32.76 14.99
CA ASN A 232 10.28 32.61 16.23
C ASN A 232 10.69 31.14 16.47
N HIS A 233 11.50 30.56 15.59
CA HIS A 233 11.81 29.13 15.56
C HIS A 233 12.25 28.55 16.93
N LYS A 234 11.67 27.41 17.33
CA LYS A 234 12.04 26.67 18.54
C LYS A 234 12.66 25.34 18.21
N GLU A 235 13.94 25.20 18.58
CA GLU A 235 14.64 23.93 18.46
C GLU A 235 13.95 22.81 19.24
N ARG A 236 14.07 21.62 18.69
CA ARG A 236 13.51 20.41 19.29
C ARG A 236 14.22 20.04 20.58
N ARG A 237 13.47 20.01 21.69
CA ARG A 237 13.89 19.44 22.97
C ARG A 237 13.04 18.21 23.31
N ILE A 238 13.70 17.05 23.43
CA ILE A 238 13.04 15.84 23.95
C ILE A 238 13.21 15.84 25.47
N GLU A 239 12.33 16.54 26.18
CA GLU A 239 12.24 16.39 27.63
C GLU A 239 11.64 15.04 27.97
N ARG A 240 12.47 14.01 28.10
CA ARG A 240 12.07 12.74 28.72
C ARG A 240 12.56 12.71 30.15
N ARG A 241 11.91 13.44 31.05
CA ARG A 241 12.16 13.27 32.49
C ARG A 241 11.13 12.38 33.18
N VAL A 242 9.89 12.26 32.70
CA VAL A 242 8.89 11.40 33.36
C VAL A 242 8.03 10.66 32.34
N GLN A 243 7.97 9.33 32.40
CA GLN A 243 6.87 8.63 31.72
C GLN A 243 5.59 8.94 32.50
N PRO A 244 4.53 9.49 31.87
CA PRO A 244 3.30 9.79 32.58
C PRO A 244 2.83 8.54 33.32
N LYS A 245 2.59 8.67 34.64
CA LYS A 245 2.08 7.60 35.48
C LYS A 245 0.83 7.04 34.79
N LYS A 246 0.80 5.72 34.59
CA LYS A 246 -0.35 5.11 33.89
C LYS A 246 -1.59 5.35 34.74
N PRO A 247 -2.70 5.81 34.14
CA PRO A 247 -3.90 6.08 34.89
C PRO A 247 -4.41 4.83 35.60
N THR A 248 -4.89 5.01 36.82
CA THR A 248 -5.47 3.94 37.64
C THR A 248 -6.74 3.41 36.98
N LYS A 249 -7.18 2.21 37.39
CA LYS A 249 -8.45 1.67 36.90
C LYS A 249 -9.65 2.57 37.28
N LYS A 250 -9.61 3.22 38.45
CA LYS A 250 -10.64 4.13 38.95
C LYS A 250 -10.73 5.36 38.06
N GLN A 251 -9.60 6.01 37.76
CA GLN A 251 -9.50 7.13 36.81
C GLN A 251 -10.02 6.77 35.42
N LEU A 252 -9.60 5.61 34.87
CA LEU A 252 -10.09 5.13 33.57
C LEU A 252 -11.59 4.81 33.57
N LYS A 253 -12.18 4.34 34.69
CA LYS A 253 -13.62 4.07 34.82
C LYS A 253 -14.39 5.39 34.87
N ARG A 254 -13.91 6.37 35.64
CA ARG A 254 -14.49 7.73 35.75
C ARG A 254 -14.45 8.46 34.41
N ALA A 255 -13.28 8.56 33.76
CA ALA A 255 -13.12 9.21 32.45
C ALA A 255 -14.02 8.57 31.38
N ARG A 256 -14.16 7.24 31.36
CA ARG A 256 -15.09 6.55 30.44
C ARG A 256 -16.54 6.85 30.74
N ARG A 257 -16.95 6.99 32.01
CA ARG A 257 -18.31 7.36 32.38
C ARG A 257 -18.63 8.77 31.87
N VAL A 258 -17.74 9.74 32.10
CA VAL A 258 -17.92 11.12 31.60
C VAL A 258 -18.02 11.15 30.07
N CYS A 259 -17.09 10.52 29.36
CA CYS A 259 -17.16 10.48 27.89
C CYS A 259 -18.41 9.79 27.35
N ARG A 260 -18.96 8.78 28.07
CA ARG A 260 -20.24 8.17 27.71
C ARG A 260 -21.42 9.11 27.95
N LYS A 261 -21.45 9.83 29.08
CA LYS A 261 -22.49 10.82 29.40
C LYS A 261 -22.59 11.91 28.33
N VAL A 262 -21.46 12.32 27.74
CA VAL A 262 -21.43 13.31 26.64
C VAL A 262 -21.74 12.69 25.25
N GLY A 263 -22.28 11.47 25.19
CA GLY A 263 -22.71 10.82 23.95
C GLY A 263 -21.59 10.20 23.10
N LEU A 264 -20.34 10.13 23.60
CA LEU A 264 -19.27 9.42 22.90
C LEU A 264 -19.30 7.93 23.21
N ASN A 265 -19.43 7.12 22.16
CA ASN A 265 -19.44 5.66 22.26
C ASN A 265 -18.16 5.05 21.70
N LYS A 266 -17.56 4.11 22.44
CA LYS A 266 -16.34 3.38 22.04
C LYS A 266 -16.47 2.61 20.72
N HIS A 267 -17.66 2.10 20.39
CA HIS A 267 -17.91 1.29 19.20
C HIS A 267 -18.27 2.15 17.99
N LYS A 268 -19.14 3.15 18.17
CA LYS A 268 -19.52 4.08 17.10
C LYS A 268 -18.39 5.07 16.77
N ASN A 269 -17.68 5.56 17.79
CA ASN A 269 -16.71 6.64 17.72
C ASN A 269 -15.38 6.29 18.44
N PRO A 270 -14.67 5.21 18.04
CA PRO A 270 -13.53 4.68 18.80
C PRO A 270 -12.37 5.66 18.99
N ASN A 271 -12.18 6.60 18.07
CA ASN A 271 -11.08 7.58 18.13
C ASN A 271 -11.42 8.71 19.10
N ALA A 272 -12.56 9.35 18.89
CA ALA A 272 -13.08 10.41 19.76
C ALA A 272 -13.31 9.93 21.19
N PHE A 273 -13.81 8.70 21.35
CA PHE A 273 -13.95 8.09 22.67
C PHE A 273 -12.59 7.85 23.34
N HIS A 274 -11.56 7.51 22.57
CA HIS A 274 -10.23 7.31 23.14
C HIS A 274 -9.56 8.64 23.51
N ALA A 275 -9.66 9.65 22.63
CA ALA A 275 -9.17 11.00 22.86
C ALA A 275 -9.84 11.61 24.10
N CYS A 276 -11.18 11.66 24.15
CA CYS A 276 -11.91 12.13 25.32
C CYS A 276 -11.49 11.43 26.62
N VAL A 277 -11.25 10.11 26.61
CA VAL A 277 -10.80 9.39 27.82
C VAL A 277 -9.39 9.78 28.23
N VAL A 278 -8.52 10.13 27.29
CA VAL A 278 -7.16 10.62 27.56
C VAL A 278 -7.25 12.07 28.06
N ASP A 279 -8.00 12.92 27.39
CA ASP A 279 -8.22 14.33 27.75
C ASP A 279 -8.81 14.45 29.17
N GLN A 280 -9.82 13.64 29.50
CA GLN A 280 -10.41 13.57 30.85
C GLN A 280 -9.43 13.15 31.95
N ILE A 281 -8.41 12.35 31.59
CA ILE A 281 -7.38 11.92 32.53
C ILE A 281 -6.30 12.99 32.69
N GLN A 282 -6.09 13.84 31.68
CA GLN A 282 -5.04 14.84 31.65
C GLN A 282 -5.50 16.23 32.14
N ALA A 283 -6.72 16.65 31.79
CA ALA A 283 -7.25 18.00 32.02
C ALA A 283 -8.37 18.06 33.08
N GLY A 284 -8.74 16.93 33.70
CA GLY A 284 -9.78 16.90 34.73
C GLY A 284 -11.23 16.89 34.21
N LYS A 285 -12.20 16.86 35.14
CA LYS A 285 -13.62 16.55 34.87
C LYS A 285 -14.33 17.66 34.08
N ARG A 286 -14.12 18.93 34.45
CA ARG A 286 -14.76 20.12 33.85
C ARG A 286 -14.29 20.31 32.39
N LEU A 287 -13.00 20.56 32.17
CA LEU A 287 -12.43 20.78 30.83
C LEU A 287 -12.63 19.61 29.86
N GLY A 288 -12.49 18.37 30.34
CA GLY A 288 -12.72 17.22 29.49
C GLY A 288 -14.19 17.08 29.04
N LYS A 289 -15.16 17.68 29.75
CA LYS A 289 -16.59 17.68 29.36
C LYS A 289 -16.78 18.61 28.17
N ASP A 290 -16.13 19.75 28.17
CA ASP A 290 -16.20 20.75 27.10
C ASP A 290 -15.46 20.30 25.84
N PHE A 291 -14.30 19.65 25.98
CA PHE A 291 -13.65 18.98 24.85
C PHE A 291 -14.54 17.89 24.25
N ALA A 292 -15.20 17.09 25.07
CA ALA A 292 -16.12 16.07 24.59
C ALA A 292 -17.31 16.67 23.82
N LYS A 293 -17.93 17.74 24.34
CA LYS A 293 -19.01 18.49 23.67
C LYS A 293 -18.54 19.03 22.31
N THR A 294 -17.36 19.65 22.28
CA THR A 294 -16.75 20.20 21.06
C THR A 294 -16.48 19.11 20.03
N ILE A 295 -15.92 17.96 20.45
CA ILE A 295 -15.68 16.81 19.55
C ILE A 295 -16.98 16.30 18.92
N VAL A 296 -18.09 16.30 19.65
CA VAL A 296 -19.41 15.92 19.12
C VAL A 296 -19.93 16.96 18.13
N LYS A 297 -19.85 18.26 18.45
CA LYS A 297 -20.22 19.37 17.54
C LYS A 297 -19.42 19.30 16.23
N VAL A 298 -18.09 19.21 16.30
CA VAL A 298 -17.19 19.09 15.14
C VAL A 298 -17.56 17.87 14.28
N LYS A 299 -17.88 16.72 14.89
CA LYS A 299 -18.30 15.54 14.14
C LYS A 299 -19.63 15.68 13.44
N LYS A 300 -20.62 16.35 14.06
CA LYS A 300 -21.90 16.64 13.40
C LYS A 300 -21.65 17.49 12.14
N LEU A 301 -20.80 18.52 12.25
CA LEU A 301 -20.38 19.37 11.13
C LEU A 301 -19.60 18.58 10.05
N GLU A 302 -18.64 17.74 10.45
CA GLU A 302 -17.90 16.85 9.53
C GLU A 302 -18.84 15.90 8.78
N LYS A 303 -19.84 15.34 9.47
CA LYS A 303 -20.83 14.43 8.85
C LYS A 303 -21.72 15.19 7.86
N LYS A 304 -22.19 16.40 8.20
CA LYS A 304 -22.94 17.29 7.29
C LYS A 304 -22.11 17.62 6.04
N LYS A 305 -20.87 18.09 6.20
CA LYS A 305 -19.94 18.37 5.08
C LYS A 305 -19.64 17.10 4.25
N SER A 306 -19.31 15.98 4.88
CA SER A 306 -19.08 14.70 4.19
C SER A 306 -20.30 14.27 3.37
N ASN A 307 -21.52 14.48 3.87
CA ASN A 307 -22.74 14.15 3.13
C ASN A 307 -22.99 15.09 1.95
N LYS A 308 -22.74 16.41 2.11
CA LYS A 308 -22.76 17.39 1.01
C LYS A 308 -21.78 16.99 -0.10
N TRP A 309 -20.54 16.65 0.28
CA TRP A 309 -19.51 16.16 -0.65
C TRP A 309 -19.87 14.83 -1.32
N LYS A 310 -20.51 13.90 -0.60
CA LYS A 310 -21.03 12.65 -1.22
C LYS A 310 -22.12 12.93 -2.24
N LYS A 311 -23.03 13.89 -1.98
CA LYS A 311 -24.07 14.30 -2.92
C LYS A 311 -23.42 14.92 -4.18
N GLN A 312 -22.48 15.85 -4.03
CA GLN A 312 -21.72 16.43 -5.14
C GLN A 312 -20.94 15.38 -5.94
N ALA A 313 -20.21 14.49 -5.28
CA ALA A 313 -19.48 13.41 -5.94
C ALA A 313 -20.40 12.44 -6.70
N LYS A 314 -21.61 12.15 -6.16
CA LYS A 314 -22.62 11.36 -6.89
C LYS A 314 -23.10 12.08 -8.15
N LYS A 315 -23.37 13.40 -8.09
CA LYS A 315 -23.73 14.21 -9.26
C LYS A 315 -22.63 14.16 -10.34
N ILE A 316 -21.37 14.38 -9.96
CA ILE A 316 -20.22 14.30 -10.87
C ILE A 316 -20.09 12.89 -11.49
N ILE A 317 -20.18 11.83 -10.69
CA ILE A 317 -20.14 10.45 -11.19
C ILE A 317 -21.29 10.17 -12.16
N LYS A 318 -22.49 10.73 -11.94
CA LYS A 318 -23.64 10.61 -12.86
C LYS A 318 -23.34 11.32 -14.18
N LYS A 319 -22.82 12.55 -14.16
CA LYS A 319 -22.37 13.31 -15.35
C LYS A 319 -21.30 12.54 -16.14
N VAL A 320 -20.24 12.07 -15.49
CA VAL A 320 -19.16 11.28 -16.12
C VAL A 320 -19.68 9.97 -16.71
N LYS A 321 -20.62 9.28 -16.04
CA LYS A 321 -21.25 8.07 -16.59
C LYS A 321 -22.12 8.38 -17.82
N LYS A 322 -22.83 9.51 -17.85
CA LYS A 322 -23.62 9.97 -19.01
C LYS A 322 -22.70 10.24 -20.20
N ALA A 323 -21.65 11.04 -20.01
CA ALA A 323 -20.63 11.33 -21.02
C ALA A 323 -19.96 10.06 -21.56
N ARG A 324 -19.56 9.14 -20.68
CA ARG A 324 -18.94 7.87 -21.09
C ARG A 324 -19.90 6.95 -21.88
N ARG A 325 -21.21 7.00 -21.60
CA ARG A 325 -22.22 6.27 -22.39
C ARG A 325 -22.38 6.91 -23.77
N ALA A 326 -22.41 8.24 -23.87
CA ALA A 326 -22.48 8.97 -25.13
C ALA A 326 -21.25 8.68 -26.02
N ALA A 327 -20.04 8.83 -25.48
CA ALA A 327 -18.80 8.49 -26.18
C ALA A 327 -18.77 7.02 -26.67
N ARG A 328 -19.26 6.09 -25.85
CA ARG A 328 -19.35 4.67 -26.25
C ARG A 328 -20.36 4.44 -27.37
N LYS A 329 -21.48 5.16 -27.41
CA LYS A 329 -22.45 5.11 -28.52
C LYS A 329 -21.83 5.65 -29.82
N ALA A 330 -21.12 6.78 -29.75
CA ALA A 330 -20.43 7.37 -30.90
C ALA A 330 -19.36 6.42 -31.48
N ILE A 331 -18.53 5.81 -30.63
CA ILE A 331 -17.54 4.80 -31.05
C ILE A 331 -18.24 3.59 -31.68
N LEU A 332 -19.37 3.13 -31.13
CA LEU A 332 -20.11 1.99 -31.69
C LEU A 332 -20.68 2.31 -33.08
N LYS A 333 -21.15 3.54 -33.32
CA LYS A 333 -21.58 4.02 -34.66
C LYS A 333 -20.40 3.96 -35.65
N LYS A 334 -19.22 4.50 -35.29
CA LYS A 334 -18.00 4.44 -36.13
C LYS A 334 -17.55 2.98 -36.40
N VAL A 335 -17.63 2.08 -35.41
CA VAL A 335 -17.31 0.65 -35.58
C VAL A 335 -18.32 -0.08 -36.48
N LYS A 336 -19.60 0.34 -36.49
CA LYS A 336 -20.59 -0.21 -37.42
C LYS A 336 -20.31 0.24 -38.86
N LYS A 337 -19.98 1.53 -39.09
CA LYS A 337 -19.62 2.07 -40.42
C LYS A 337 -18.41 1.35 -41.01
N THR A 338 -17.34 1.19 -40.23
CA THR A 338 -16.13 0.44 -40.62
C THR A 338 -16.39 -1.05 -40.89
N LYS A 339 -17.27 -1.70 -40.13
CA LYS A 339 -17.69 -3.09 -40.44
C LYS A 339 -18.50 -3.23 -41.73
N LYS A 340 -19.32 -2.22 -42.09
CA LYS A 340 -20.08 -2.20 -43.35
C LYS A 340 -19.11 -2.07 -44.53
N LEU A 341 -18.13 -1.18 -44.42
CA LEU A 341 -17.03 -1.02 -45.40
C LEU A 341 -16.19 -2.30 -45.53
N ALA A 342 -15.78 -2.91 -44.41
CA ALA A 342 -15.03 -4.17 -44.43
C ALA A 342 -15.83 -5.35 -45.04
N LYS A 343 -17.17 -5.35 -44.92
CA LYS A 343 -18.03 -6.32 -45.62
C LYS A 343 -18.09 -6.06 -47.13
N LYS A 344 -18.21 -4.80 -47.56
CA LYS A 344 -18.15 -4.42 -48.98
C LYS A 344 -16.80 -4.84 -49.60
N ALA A 345 -15.69 -4.50 -48.94
CA ALA A 345 -14.34 -4.91 -49.36
C ALA A 345 -14.19 -6.44 -49.44
N LYS A 346 -14.70 -7.19 -48.45
CA LYS A 346 -14.70 -8.66 -48.53
C LYS A 346 -15.54 -9.22 -49.68
N LYS A 347 -16.67 -8.58 -50.03
CA LYS A 347 -17.49 -8.98 -51.18
C LYS A 347 -16.75 -8.73 -52.49
N ALA A 348 -16.06 -7.59 -52.62
CA ALA A 348 -15.22 -7.25 -53.77
C ALA A 348 -14.04 -8.24 -53.93
N VAL A 349 -13.28 -8.49 -52.86
CA VAL A 349 -12.18 -9.48 -52.87
C VAL A 349 -12.69 -10.88 -53.22
N ARG A 350 -13.90 -11.26 -52.79
CA ARG A 350 -14.50 -12.56 -53.13
C ARG A 350 -14.92 -12.64 -54.60
N LYS A 351 -15.37 -11.52 -55.21
CA LYS A 351 -15.63 -11.44 -56.65
C LYS A 351 -14.33 -11.56 -57.44
N LEU A 352 -13.28 -10.83 -57.05
CA LEU A 352 -11.94 -10.92 -57.63
C LEU A 352 -11.37 -12.34 -57.53
N LEU A 353 -11.46 -12.98 -56.35
CA LEU A 353 -11.03 -14.37 -56.17
C LEU A 353 -11.84 -15.36 -57.01
N LYS A 354 -13.12 -15.09 -57.30
CA LYS A 354 -13.92 -15.92 -58.21
C LYS A 354 -13.45 -15.75 -59.66
N LYS A 355 -13.22 -14.52 -60.12
CA LYS A 355 -12.64 -14.24 -61.45
C LYS A 355 -11.26 -14.91 -61.59
N LEU A 356 -10.41 -14.77 -60.57
CA LEU A 356 -9.09 -15.41 -60.52
C LEU A 356 -9.18 -16.95 -60.49
N HIS A 357 -10.14 -17.53 -59.77
CA HIS A 357 -10.37 -18.99 -59.83
C HIS A 357 -10.93 -19.46 -61.17
N LYS A 358 -11.71 -18.64 -61.89
CA LYS A 358 -12.22 -18.96 -63.23
C LYS A 358 -11.07 -18.91 -64.24
N ALA A 359 -10.21 -17.89 -64.18
CA ALA A 359 -8.98 -17.78 -64.98
C ALA A 359 -7.98 -18.91 -64.66
N LEU A 360 -7.80 -19.24 -63.37
CA LEU A 360 -6.97 -20.37 -62.94
C LEU A 360 -7.59 -21.73 -63.25
N ARG A 361 -8.91 -21.84 -63.44
CA ARG A 361 -9.58 -23.07 -63.92
C ARG A 361 -9.35 -23.27 -65.41
N ARG A 362 -9.40 -22.18 -66.20
CA ARG A 362 -8.98 -22.19 -67.61
C ARG A 362 -7.51 -22.60 -67.76
N LYS A 363 -6.63 -22.21 -66.83
CA LYS A 363 -5.23 -22.69 -66.74
C LYS A 363 -5.04 -24.02 -65.97
N LYS A 364 -6.09 -24.68 -65.47
CA LYS A 364 -5.97 -25.94 -64.68
C LYS A 364 -6.79 -27.08 -65.26
N LEU A 365 -6.28 -27.57 -66.37
CA LEU A 365 -6.31 -29.00 -66.68
C LEU A 365 -5.02 -29.74 -66.26
N LYS A 366 -4.14 -29.17 -65.41
CA LYS A 366 -2.93 -29.90 -64.95
C LYS A 366 -2.75 -29.96 -63.41
N SER A 367 -3.13 -31.15 -62.91
CA SER A 367 -2.64 -32.00 -61.82
C SER A 367 -2.52 -31.56 -60.33
N ARG A 368 -2.68 -32.57 -59.46
CA ARG A 368 -2.61 -32.54 -57.99
C ARG A 368 -1.23 -32.10 -57.44
N SER A 369 -0.18 -32.06 -58.27
CA SER A 369 1.21 -31.70 -57.90
C SER A 369 1.32 -30.26 -57.35
N ALA A 370 0.61 -29.31 -57.96
CA ALA A 370 0.64 -27.89 -57.59
C ALA A 370 0.14 -27.62 -56.15
N ARG A 371 -0.78 -28.45 -55.62
CA ARG A 371 -1.23 -28.34 -54.21
C ARG A 371 -0.17 -28.81 -53.23
N ARG A 372 0.64 -29.82 -53.58
CA ARG A 372 1.76 -30.31 -52.75
C ARG A 372 2.91 -29.28 -52.76
N ALA A 373 3.25 -28.72 -53.92
CA ALA A 373 4.24 -27.64 -54.05
C ALA A 373 3.89 -26.41 -53.19
N ARG A 374 2.63 -25.96 -53.24
CA ARG A 374 2.14 -24.83 -52.42
C ARG A 374 2.25 -25.08 -50.91
N ARG A 375 2.04 -26.32 -50.44
CA ARG A 375 2.20 -26.68 -49.02
C ARG A 375 3.67 -26.66 -48.60
N ARG A 376 4.58 -27.15 -49.44
CA ARG A 376 6.04 -27.11 -49.23
C ARG A 376 6.54 -25.66 -49.15
N LEU A 377 6.09 -24.79 -50.06
CA LEU A 377 6.43 -23.35 -50.07
C LEU A 377 5.97 -22.63 -48.78
N ILE A 378 4.72 -22.85 -48.34
CA ILE A 378 4.20 -22.27 -47.10
C ILE A 378 4.99 -22.75 -45.87
N LYS A 379 5.47 -24.01 -45.86
CA LYS A 379 6.29 -24.56 -44.78
C LYS A 379 7.68 -23.91 -44.76
N ARG A 380 8.30 -23.72 -45.93
CA ARG A 380 9.59 -23.00 -46.10
C ARG A 380 9.48 -21.54 -45.63
N LEU A 381 8.46 -20.80 -46.06
CA LEU A 381 8.22 -19.41 -45.64
C LEU A 381 7.99 -19.28 -44.13
N LYS A 382 7.26 -20.21 -43.50
CA LYS A 382 7.10 -20.23 -42.03
C LYS A 382 8.41 -20.53 -41.30
N LYS A 383 9.28 -21.38 -41.85
CA LYS A 383 10.61 -21.67 -41.29
C LYS A 383 11.52 -20.44 -41.40
N ALA A 384 11.52 -19.76 -42.55
CA ALA A 384 12.25 -18.50 -42.78
C ALA A 384 11.81 -17.39 -41.81
N LEU A 385 10.50 -17.18 -41.63
CA LEU A 385 9.96 -16.20 -40.68
C LEU A 385 10.41 -16.48 -39.23
N ARG A 386 10.42 -17.76 -38.82
CA ARG A 386 10.89 -18.17 -37.48
C ARG A 386 12.40 -17.94 -37.32
N ARG A 387 13.21 -18.15 -38.37
CA ARG A 387 14.64 -17.84 -38.38
C ARG A 387 14.88 -16.33 -38.22
N LYS A 388 14.23 -15.48 -39.03
CA LYS A 388 14.32 -13.99 -38.89
C LYS A 388 13.93 -13.51 -37.49
N GLN A 389 12.85 -14.06 -36.90
CA GLN A 389 12.45 -13.73 -35.52
C GLN A 389 13.45 -14.21 -34.45
N ARG A 390 14.17 -15.32 -34.67
CA ARG A 390 15.23 -15.78 -33.76
C ARG A 390 16.46 -14.86 -33.83
N ILE A 391 16.87 -14.46 -35.02
CA ILE A 391 17.99 -13.53 -35.25
C ILE A 391 17.70 -12.18 -34.58
N ALA A 392 16.51 -11.60 -34.81
CA ALA A 392 16.11 -10.34 -34.16
C ALA A 392 16.15 -10.43 -32.62
N ARG A 393 15.74 -11.56 -32.04
CA ARG A 393 15.81 -11.80 -30.59
C ARG A 393 17.26 -11.94 -30.08
N ARG A 394 18.16 -12.51 -30.88
CA ARG A 394 19.59 -12.61 -30.55
C ARG A 394 20.24 -11.23 -30.58
N ARG A 395 20.04 -10.43 -31.64
CA ARG A 395 20.51 -9.03 -31.75
C ARG A 395 20.02 -8.16 -30.58
N ALA A 396 18.74 -8.25 -30.22
CA ALA A 396 18.20 -7.51 -29.07
C ALA A 396 18.80 -7.93 -27.71
N ARG A 397 19.23 -9.18 -27.55
CA ARG A 397 19.93 -9.64 -26.34
C ARG A 397 21.38 -9.18 -26.30
N ALA A 398 22.07 -9.19 -27.43
CA ALA A 398 23.43 -8.67 -27.57
C ALA A 398 23.49 -7.17 -27.22
N ALA A 399 22.60 -6.36 -27.79
CA ALA A 399 22.51 -4.93 -27.49
C ALA A 399 22.30 -4.63 -25.98
N ARG A 400 21.49 -5.44 -25.29
CA ARG A 400 21.30 -5.32 -23.82
C ARG A 400 22.55 -5.68 -23.03
N ARG A 401 23.32 -6.67 -23.49
CA ARG A 401 24.60 -7.05 -22.86
C ARG A 401 25.64 -5.95 -23.05
N ALA A 402 25.73 -5.36 -24.24
CA ALA A 402 26.61 -4.23 -24.55
C ALA A 402 26.32 -3.01 -23.66
N LYS A 403 25.05 -2.57 -23.56
CA LYS A 403 24.64 -1.48 -22.66
C LYS A 403 25.02 -1.73 -21.20
N ARG A 404 24.91 -2.97 -20.73
CA ARG A 404 25.30 -3.34 -19.36
C ARG A 404 26.82 -3.30 -19.15
N ARG A 405 27.61 -3.73 -20.14
CA ARG A 405 29.08 -3.63 -20.11
C ARG A 405 29.54 -2.17 -20.09
N ALA A 406 28.95 -1.31 -20.92
CA ALA A 406 29.25 0.13 -20.93
C ALA A 406 28.96 0.80 -19.57
N ALA A 407 27.80 0.50 -18.97
CA ALA A 407 27.46 1.00 -17.64
C ALA A 407 28.46 0.56 -16.55
N LEU A 408 28.96 -0.68 -16.63
CA LEU A 408 29.98 -1.19 -15.71
C LEU A 408 31.34 -0.52 -15.91
N LYS A 409 31.76 -0.28 -17.17
CA LYS A 409 32.99 0.49 -17.47
C LYS A 409 32.90 1.92 -16.91
N LYS A 410 31.78 2.62 -17.11
CA LYS A 410 31.53 3.97 -16.54
C LYS A 410 31.60 3.97 -15.01
N ALA A 411 30.99 2.98 -14.35
CA ALA A 411 31.05 2.87 -12.89
C ALA A 411 32.47 2.63 -12.36
N ARG A 412 33.30 1.83 -13.06
CA ARG A 412 34.70 1.61 -12.70
C ARG A 412 35.54 2.90 -12.84
N ARG A 413 35.38 3.66 -13.93
CA ARG A 413 36.05 4.96 -14.13
C ARG A 413 35.72 5.94 -13.01
N ASN A 414 34.44 6.07 -12.65
CA ASN A 414 34.01 6.95 -11.55
C ASN A 414 34.61 6.55 -10.20
N ARG A 415 34.73 5.24 -9.93
CA ARG A 415 35.37 4.74 -8.70
C ARG A 415 36.87 5.09 -8.64
N ARG A 416 37.59 4.96 -9.76
CA ARG A 416 39.02 5.35 -9.84
C ARG A 416 39.20 6.86 -9.59
N ARG A 417 38.37 7.71 -10.22
CA ARG A 417 38.38 9.18 -9.98
C ARG A 417 38.14 9.53 -8.51
N ALA A 418 37.18 8.86 -7.86
CA ALA A 418 36.90 9.09 -6.43
C ALA A 418 38.07 8.67 -5.51
N LEU A 419 38.80 7.60 -5.85
CA LEU A 419 39.98 7.17 -5.09
C LEU A 419 41.14 8.17 -5.23
N ARG A 420 41.40 8.68 -6.45
CA ARG A 420 42.42 9.72 -6.70
C ARG A 420 42.14 10.99 -5.89
N ARG A 421 40.91 11.51 -5.93
CA ARG A 421 40.49 12.68 -5.12
C ARG A 421 40.74 12.47 -3.62
N ARG A 422 40.47 11.27 -3.11
CA ARG A 422 40.70 10.94 -1.69
C ARG A 422 42.19 10.88 -1.33
N ALA A 423 43.06 10.47 -2.25
CA ALA A 423 44.50 10.45 -2.04
C ALA A 423 45.07 11.88 -1.96
N VAL A 424 44.65 12.78 -2.86
CA VAL A 424 45.04 14.19 -2.85
C VAL A 424 44.66 14.87 -1.54
N LEU A 425 43.42 14.69 -1.07
CA LEU A 425 42.96 15.23 0.22
C LEU A 425 43.79 14.73 1.41
N LYS A 426 44.30 13.49 1.37
CA LYS A 426 45.20 12.97 2.42
C LYS A 426 46.58 13.63 2.37
N LYS A 427 47.14 13.87 1.18
CA LYS A 427 48.45 14.57 1.03
C LYS A 427 48.35 15.99 1.58
N LEU A 428 47.32 16.74 1.21
CA LEU A 428 47.07 18.10 1.71
C LEU A 428 46.96 18.15 3.24
N ALA A 429 46.24 17.19 3.84
CA ALA A 429 46.13 17.10 5.30
C ALA A 429 47.48 16.80 6.00
N LYS A 430 48.40 16.06 5.35
CA LYS A 430 49.74 15.78 5.88
C LYS A 430 50.63 17.04 5.84
N LEU A 431 50.57 17.80 4.75
CA LEU A 431 51.31 19.06 4.59
C LEU A 431 50.89 20.11 5.62
N LYS A 432 49.58 20.30 5.83
CA LYS A 432 49.07 21.24 6.85
C LYS A 432 49.58 20.91 8.26
N ARG A 433 49.70 19.62 8.61
CA ARG A 433 50.26 19.18 9.90
C ARG A 433 51.75 19.46 10.04
N ARG A 434 52.55 19.28 8.97
CA ARG A 434 53.99 19.56 8.99
C ARG A 434 54.27 21.05 9.20
N LYS A 435 53.57 21.94 8.49
CA LYS A 435 53.71 23.40 8.67
C LYS A 435 53.42 23.84 10.12
N ALA A 436 52.38 23.28 10.74
CA ALA A 436 52.02 23.59 12.12
C ALA A 436 53.09 23.15 13.15
N LEU A 437 53.82 22.07 12.89
CA LEU A 437 54.90 21.59 13.77
C LEU A 437 56.15 22.48 13.68
N LYS A 438 56.54 22.90 12.47
CA LYS A 438 57.70 23.81 12.29
C LYS A 438 57.52 25.13 13.05
N ARG A 439 56.33 25.75 12.98
CA ARG A 439 56.00 26.98 13.72
C ARG A 439 56.20 26.86 15.24
N ARG A 440 55.91 25.68 15.82
CA ARG A 440 56.07 25.44 17.27
C ARG A 440 57.53 25.28 17.70
N ALA A 441 58.38 24.75 16.83
CA ALA A 441 59.80 24.55 17.13
C ALA A 441 60.56 25.88 17.13
N ALA A 442 60.26 26.77 16.18
CA ALA A 442 60.89 28.11 16.08
C ALA A 442 60.65 28.95 17.35
N ALA A 443 59.42 28.96 17.87
CA ALA A 443 59.07 29.68 19.10
C ALA A 443 59.85 29.20 20.35
N LYS A 444 60.34 27.95 20.36
CA LYS A 444 61.07 27.39 21.50
C LYS A 444 62.55 27.80 21.50
N ARG A 445 63.16 28.00 20.33
CA ARG A 445 64.58 28.37 20.19
C ARG A 445 64.87 29.80 20.67
N ARG A 446 63.92 30.72 20.51
CA ARG A 446 64.06 32.14 20.93
C ARG A 446 64.12 32.38 22.45
N ARG A 447 63.69 31.42 23.28
CA ARG A 447 63.55 31.61 24.75
C ARG A 447 64.76 31.20 25.59
N ILE A 448 65.71 30.46 25.01
CA ILE A 448 66.80 29.80 25.75
C ILE A 448 68.01 30.71 26.00
N PRO A 449 68.44 31.59 25.07
CA PRO A 449 69.62 32.45 25.27
C PRO A 449 69.43 33.52 26.36
N LEU A 450 68.20 34.04 26.48
CA LEU A 450 67.84 35.15 27.37
C LEU A 450 68.02 34.82 28.87
N ILE A 451 68.03 33.53 29.21
CA ILE A 451 68.16 33.04 30.59
C ILE A 451 69.64 32.89 31.01
N LYS A 452 70.56 32.73 30.05
CA LYS A 452 71.99 32.49 30.34
C LYS A 452 72.78 33.77 30.66
N ARG A 453 72.32 34.95 30.23
CA ARG A 453 73.01 36.25 30.44
C ARG A 453 72.96 36.76 31.88
N LEU A 454 71.99 36.31 32.69
CA LEU A 454 71.72 36.88 34.02
C LEU A 454 72.55 36.28 35.18
N LEU A 455 73.51 35.38 34.92
CA LEU A 455 74.16 34.57 35.97
C LEU A 455 75.65 34.88 36.21
N ARG A 456 76.22 35.98 35.67
CA ARG A 456 77.69 36.09 35.51
C ARG A 456 78.48 37.17 36.28
N LYS A 457 77.97 37.85 37.31
CA LYS A 457 78.80 38.82 38.08
C LYS A 457 78.85 38.48 39.58
N LYS A 458 80.07 38.35 40.13
CA LYS A 458 80.34 38.11 41.56
C LYS A 458 81.76 38.59 41.92
N LYS A 459 81.89 39.32 43.05
CA LYS A 459 82.89 39.19 44.14
C LYS A 459 82.60 40.28 45.19
N LEU A 460 82.62 39.97 46.49
CA LEU A 460 82.87 40.94 47.58
C LEU A 460 83.13 40.25 48.95
N SER A 461 83.69 41.04 49.88
CA SER A 461 84.52 40.80 51.09
C SER A 461 83.90 40.08 52.32
N ASN A 462 84.65 39.94 53.42
CA ASN A 462 84.31 39.10 54.60
C ASN A 462 83.00 39.46 55.35
N LYS A 463 82.53 40.71 55.32
CA LYS A 463 81.17 41.10 55.80
C LYS A 463 80.07 40.50 54.90
N LEU A 464 80.35 40.43 53.59
CA LEU A 464 79.59 39.65 52.61
C LEU A 464 79.68 38.15 52.92
N ARG A 465 80.76 37.61 53.49
CA ARG A 465 80.92 36.17 53.79
C ARG A 465 80.01 35.70 54.94
N LYS A 466 79.80 36.51 55.99
CA LYS A 466 78.75 36.25 57.03
C LYS A 466 77.33 36.42 56.47
N ALA A 467 77.08 37.45 55.67
CA ALA A 467 75.82 37.63 54.95
C ALA A 467 75.58 36.52 53.90
N LEU A 468 76.64 35.98 53.29
CA LEU A 468 76.65 34.87 52.34
C LEU A 468 76.48 33.55 53.05
N LYS A 469 76.94 33.36 54.30
CA LYS A 469 76.64 32.18 55.12
C LYS A 469 75.14 32.17 55.49
N ARG A 470 74.58 33.29 55.94
CA ARG A 470 73.12 33.43 56.19
C ARG A 470 72.30 33.27 54.90
N ARG A 471 72.73 33.90 53.79
CA ARG A 471 72.15 33.67 52.45
C ARG A 471 72.37 32.25 51.96
N ALA A 472 73.49 31.59 52.22
CA ALA A 472 73.76 30.21 51.82
C ALA A 472 72.90 29.23 52.61
N ALA A 473 72.63 29.49 53.90
CA ALA A 473 71.66 28.76 54.70
C ALA A 473 70.22 28.98 54.18
N ALA A 474 69.85 30.22 53.87
CA ALA A 474 68.57 30.54 53.23
C ALA A 474 68.44 29.91 51.82
N ILE A 475 69.53 29.86 51.06
CA ILE A 475 69.64 29.19 49.76
C ILE A 475 69.56 27.68 49.95
N LYS A 476 70.21 27.07 50.95
CA LYS A 476 70.09 25.64 51.28
C LYS A 476 68.64 25.31 51.65
N LYS A 477 67.97 26.13 52.46
CA LYS A 477 66.55 25.99 52.83
C LYS A 477 65.65 26.15 51.59
N SER A 478 65.93 27.13 50.74
CA SER A 478 65.26 27.34 49.45
C SER A 478 65.49 26.18 48.48
N LEU A 479 66.69 25.62 48.43
CA LEU A 479 67.10 24.50 47.58
C LEU A 479 66.42 23.22 48.06
N ARG A 480 66.40 22.95 49.38
CA ARG A 480 65.64 21.85 49.99
C ARG A 480 64.15 21.96 49.66
N ARG A 481 63.55 23.17 49.77
CA ARG A 481 62.17 23.44 49.33
C ARG A 481 61.99 23.24 47.83
N ARG A 482 62.95 23.64 46.99
CA ARG A 482 62.93 23.43 45.52
C ARG A 482 63.04 21.95 45.16
N ILE A 483 63.92 21.20 45.82
CA ILE A 483 64.10 19.76 45.64
C ILE A 483 62.83 19.02 46.08
N ALA A 484 62.23 19.39 47.21
CA ALA A 484 60.95 18.86 47.67
C ALA A 484 59.82 19.16 46.65
N ARG A 485 59.73 20.41 46.16
CA ARG A 485 58.78 20.80 45.09
C ARG A 485 59.03 20.02 43.79
N ARG A 486 60.29 19.76 43.42
CA ARG A 486 60.67 19.04 42.20
C ARG A 486 60.38 17.53 42.33
N ARG A 487 60.64 16.93 43.49
CA ARG A 487 60.24 15.55 43.85
C ARG A 487 58.71 15.40 43.84
N ALA A 488 57.98 16.36 44.41
CA ALA A 488 56.50 16.40 44.34
C ALA A 488 55.99 16.57 42.89
N ALA A 489 56.64 17.40 42.07
CA ALA A 489 56.31 17.56 40.65
C ALA A 489 56.57 16.28 39.84
N LEU A 490 57.67 15.57 40.11
CA LEU A 490 57.99 14.27 39.49
C LEU A 490 56.98 13.19 39.91
N ARG A 491 56.59 13.11 41.19
CA ARG A 491 55.50 12.23 41.66
C ARG A 491 54.17 12.55 40.95
N ARG A 492 53.83 13.84 40.80
CA ARG A 492 52.65 14.28 40.02
C ARG A 492 52.76 13.91 38.53
N GLN A 493 53.94 13.99 37.92
CA GLN A 493 54.14 13.58 36.52
C GLN A 493 54.04 12.06 36.32
N ARG A 494 54.66 11.26 37.19
CA ARG A 494 54.53 9.78 37.19
C ARG A 494 53.08 9.36 37.38
N GLY A 495 52.35 10.00 38.30
CA GLY A 495 50.90 9.80 38.48
C GLY A 495 50.08 10.17 37.23
N LYS A 496 50.40 11.28 36.56
CA LYS A 496 49.76 11.68 35.28
C LYS A 496 50.08 10.69 34.15
N ALA A 497 51.30 10.17 34.06
CA ALA A 497 51.71 9.19 33.06
C ALA A 497 51.01 7.83 33.25
N SER A 498 50.91 7.36 34.49
CA SER A 498 50.15 6.15 34.86
C SER A 498 48.66 6.29 34.50
N LYS A 499 48.01 7.41 34.89
CA LYS A 499 46.63 7.72 34.50
C LYS A 499 46.42 7.72 32.99
N ARG A 500 47.37 8.24 32.20
CA ARG A 500 47.34 8.22 30.72
C ARG A 500 47.45 6.80 30.15
N ARG A 501 48.31 5.93 30.70
CA ARG A 501 48.44 4.52 30.29
C ARG A 501 47.16 3.74 30.57
N VAL A 502 46.57 3.89 31.76
CA VAL A 502 45.27 3.27 32.13
C VAL A 502 44.15 3.75 31.22
N ALA A 503 44.06 5.07 30.93
CA ALA A 503 43.08 5.62 30.01
C ALA A 503 43.22 5.07 28.58
N ARG A 504 44.46 4.90 28.08
CA ARG A 504 44.73 4.28 26.77
C ARG A 504 44.26 2.82 26.73
N ARG A 505 44.61 2.00 27.73
CA ARG A 505 44.16 0.60 27.83
C ARG A 505 42.63 0.49 27.90
N ALA A 506 41.98 1.33 28.70
CA ALA A 506 40.51 1.39 28.79
C ALA A 506 39.86 1.80 27.44
N SER A 507 40.47 2.74 26.71
CA SER A 507 39.99 3.14 25.38
C SER A 507 40.13 2.02 24.34
N ALA A 508 41.23 1.25 24.38
CA ALA A 508 41.46 0.10 23.51
C ALA A 508 40.48 -1.04 23.80
N ALA A 509 40.21 -1.34 25.08
CA ALA A 509 39.19 -2.30 25.49
C ALA A 509 37.78 -1.90 25.02
N LYS A 510 37.42 -0.62 25.14
CA LYS A 510 36.15 -0.07 24.61
C LYS A 510 36.03 -0.27 23.09
N ARG A 511 37.13 -0.06 22.34
CA ARG A 511 37.18 -0.29 20.87
C ARG A 511 37.00 -1.78 20.52
N ARG A 512 37.66 -2.70 21.23
CA ARG A 512 37.50 -4.17 21.05
C ARG A 512 36.06 -4.62 21.30
N VAL A 513 35.45 -4.18 22.40
CA VAL A 513 34.05 -4.48 22.73
C VAL A 513 33.08 -3.92 21.67
N ALA A 514 33.36 -2.72 21.14
CA ALA A 514 32.57 -2.13 20.06
C ALA A 514 32.69 -2.94 18.75
N ALA A 515 33.88 -3.43 18.41
CA ALA A 515 34.12 -4.28 17.25
C ALA A 515 33.37 -5.62 17.35
N ILE A 516 33.44 -6.29 18.50
CA ILE A 516 32.70 -7.54 18.77
C ILE A 516 31.18 -7.31 18.68
N LYS A 517 30.68 -6.23 19.29
CA LYS A 517 29.25 -5.85 19.18
C LYS A 517 28.84 -5.60 17.73
N LYS A 518 29.71 -5.00 16.90
CA LYS A 518 29.47 -4.76 15.47
C LYS A 518 29.44 -6.07 14.68
N ALA A 519 30.35 -7.01 14.94
CA ALA A 519 30.38 -8.34 14.33
C ALA A 519 29.12 -9.15 14.67
N LEU A 520 28.69 -9.17 15.94
CA LEU A 520 27.46 -9.83 16.38
C LEU A 520 26.21 -9.22 15.73
N ARG A 521 26.15 -7.89 15.57
CA ARG A 521 25.07 -7.20 14.84
C ARG A 521 25.03 -7.61 13.37
N ARG A 522 26.18 -7.72 12.70
CA ARG A 522 26.29 -8.20 11.31
C ARG A 522 25.80 -9.64 11.16
N ARG A 523 26.25 -10.57 12.01
CA ARG A 523 25.80 -11.98 12.02
C ARG A 523 24.30 -12.11 12.29
N ALA A 524 23.75 -11.28 13.18
CA ALA A 524 22.31 -11.23 13.43
C ALA A 524 21.51 -10.66 12.25
N ALA A 525 22.07 -9.67 11.53
CA ALA A 525 21.47 -9.11 10.32
C ALA A 525 21.40 -10.15 9.19
N LEU A 526 22.48 -10.91 8.96
CA LEU A 526 22.52 -12.00 7.98
C LEU A 526 21.50 -13.10 8.29
N LYS A 527 21.42 -13.57 9.54
CA LYS A 527 20.38 -14.55 9.97
C LYS A 527 18.96 -14.02 9.77
N ARG A 528 18.72 -12.71 9.96
CA ARG A 528 17.42 -12.07 9.68
C ARG A 528 17.13 -11.98 8.19
N ALA A 529 18.13 -11.69 7.36
CA ALA A 529 18.02 -11.63 5.90
C ALA A 529 17.67 -13.02 5.31
N ALA A 530 18.41 -14.06 5.70
CA ALA A 530 18.14 -15.44 5.29
C ALA A 530 16.70 -15.88 5.66
N ARG A 531 16.25 -15.55 6.87
CA ARG A 531 14.87 -15.86 7.31
C ARG A 531 13.82 -15.09 6.51
N ARG A 532 14.07 -13.83 6.15
CA ARG A 532 13.18 -13.04 5.28
C ARG A 532 13.10 -13.65 3.88
N ALA A 533 14.22 -14.12 3.33
CA ALA A 533 14.28 -14.80 2.04
C ALA A 533 13.45 -16.11 2.05
N LEU A 534 13.60 -16.95 3.08
CA LEU A 534 12.81 -18.18 3.24
C LEU A 534 11.30 -17.90 3.30
N ILE A 535 10.89 -16.90 4.10
CA ILE A 535 9.47 -16.49 4.20
C ILE A 535 8.96 -15.97 2.85
N LYS A 536 9.77 -15.23 2.10
CA LYS A 536 9.43 -14.73 0.75
C LYS A 536 9.25 -15.90 -0.23
N ARG A 537 10.13 -16.91 -0.21
CA ARG A 537 10.05 -18.14 -1.02
C ARG A 537 8.79 -18.94 -0.69
N GLN A 538 8.49 -19.17 0.59
CA GLN A 538 7.25 -19.87 1.02
C GLN A 538 5.98 -19.12 0.62
N ARG A 539 5.96 -17.79 0.74
CA ARG A 539 4.82 -16.97 0.27
C ARG A 539 4.65 -17.04 -1.24
N LYS A 540 5.75 -17.06 -2.01
CA LYS A 540 5.74 -17.20 -3.48
C LYS A 540 5.16 -18.55 -3.91
N LEU A 541 5.60 -19.64 -3.28
CA LEU A 541 5.06 -20.99 -3.53
C LEU A 541 3.57 -21.09 -3.18
N LYS A 542 3.14 -20.58 -2.02
CA LYS A 542 1.72 -20.56 -1.62
C LYS A 542 0.86 -19.74 -2.59
N ARG A 543 1.37 -18.60 -3.08
CA ARG A 543 0.70 -17.79 -4.12
C ARG A 543 0.60 -18.52 -5.45
N ARG A 544 1.64 -19.24 -5.88
CA ARG A 544 1.64 -20.05 -7.11
C ARG A 544 0.63 -21.20 -7.02
N ALA A 545 0.60 -21.93 -5.90
CA ALA A 545 -0.38 -22.99 -5.64
C ALA A 545 -1.83 -22.46 -5.65
N LEU A 546 -2.09 -21.33 -4.99
CA LEU A 546 -3.41 -20.68 -5.02
C LEU A 546 -3.81 -20.19 -6.41
N LYS A 547 -2.87 -19.69 -7.21
CA LYS A 547 -3.13 -19.30 -8.61
C LYS A 547 -3.47 -20.52 -9.48
N ARG A 548 -2.73 -21.62 -9.35
CA ARG A 548 -3.02 -22.89 -10.06
C ARG A 548 -4.40 -23.43 -9.69
N ALA A 549 -4.72 -23.52 -8.39
CA ALA A 549 -6.04 -23.94 -7.93
C ALA A 549 -7.18 -23.06 -8.46
N ARG A 550 -7.01 -21.73 -8.49
CA ARG A 550 -8.00 -20.81 -9.07
C ARG A 550 -8.17 -20.99 -10.57
N ARG A 551 -7.11 -21.31 -11.32
CA ARG A 551 -7.19 -21.59 -12.76
C ARG A 551 -7.99 -22.87 -13.03
N ILE A 552 -7.72 -23.94 -12.28
CA ILE A 552 -8.45 -25.22 -12.38
C ILE A 552 -9.95 -25.01 -12.07
N ILE A 553 -10.28 -24.33 -10.97
CA ILE A 553 -11.67 -24.04 -10.61
C ILE A 553 -12.38 -23.19 -11.68
N ARG A 554 -11.71 -22.16 -12.22
CA ARG A 554 -12.28 -21.33 -13.29
C ARG A 554 -12.50 -22.13 -14.58
N ALA A 555 -11.57 -23.01 -14.95
CA ALA A 555 -11.71 -23.87 -16.12
C ALA A 555 -12.89 -24.83 -15.97
N ALA A 556 -13.03 -25.48 -14.80
CA ALA A 556 -14.15 -26.36 -14.49
C ALA A 556 -15.51 -25.62 -14.53
N LEU A 557 -15.59 -24.43 -13.93
CA LEU A 557 -16.80 -23.60 -13.99
C LEU A 557 -17.12 -23.13 -15.41
N LYS A 558 -16.10 -22.86 -16.25
CA LYS A 558 -16.29 -22.47 -17.65
C LYS A 558 -16.81 -23.65 -18.48
N ARG A 559 -16.27 -24.87 -18.28
CA ARG A 559 -16.76 -26.10 -18.91
C ARG A 559 -18.23 -26.38 -18.52
N ALA A 560 -18.56 -26.33 -17.23
CA ALA A 560 -19.93 -26.51 -16.74
C ALA A 560 -20.91 -25.46 -17.30
N ARG A 561 -20.52 -24.18 -17.36
CA ARG A 561 -21.35 -23.12 -17.98
C ARG A 561 -21.59 -23.36 -19.47
N ARG A 562 -20.57 -23.82 -20.21
CA ARG A 562 -20.70 -24.15 -21.63
C ARG A 562 -21.65 -25.32 -21.86
N ALA A 563 -21.52 -26.39 -21.05
CA ALA A 563 -22.44 -27.53 -21.09
C ALA A 563 -23.89 -27.11 -20.80
N CYS A 564 -24.11 -26.33 -19.74
CA CYS A 564 -25.46 -25.84 -19.41
C CYS A 564 -26.05 -24.93 -20.51
N LYS A 565 -25.21 -24.10 -21.16
CA LYS A 565 -25.63 -23.25 -22.30
C LYS A 565 -25.97 -24.09 -23.55
N ARG A 566 -25.21 -25.16 -23.83
CA ARG A 566 -25.52 -26.10 -24.92
C ARG A 566 -26.84 -26.84 -24.67
N ALA A 567 -27.05 -27.35 -23.45
CA ALA A 567 -28.29 -28.01 -23.05
C ALA A 567 -29.50 -27.06 -23.17
N LYS A 568 -29.40 -25.82 -22.66
CA LYS A 568 -30.46 -24.81 -22.78
C LYS A 568 -30.77 -24.46 -24.25
N ARG A 569 -29.75 -24.36 -25.11
CA ARG A 569 -29.94 -24.12 -26.56
C ARG A 569 -30.64 -25.29 -27.25
N ARG A 570 -30.26 -26.54 -26.95
CA ARG A 570 -30.93 -27.74 -27.49
C ARG A 570 -32.40 -27.79 -27.07
N ALA A 571 -32.69 -27.53 -25.79
CA ALA A 571 -34.06 -27.48 -25.28
C ALA A 571 -34.89 -26.36 -25.94
N LEU A 572 -34.32 -25.16 -26.13
CA LEU A 572 -34.99 -24.05 -26.79
C LEU A 572 -35.27 -24.33 -28.29
N LYS A 573 -34.31 -24.94 -28.99
CA LYS A 573 -34.50 -25.36 -30.40
C LYS A 573 -35.65 -26.36 -30.54
N ARG A 574 -35.69 -27.39 -29.68
CA ARG A 574 -36.78 -28.38 -29.67
C ARG A 574 -38.14 -27.73 -29.36
N SER A 575 -38.19 -26.84 -28.37
CA SER A 575 -39.41 -26.10 -28.02
C SER A 575 -39.92 -25.25 -29.18
N ARG A 576 -39.03 -24.51 -29.88
CA ARG A 576 -39.38 -23.71 -31.07
C ARG A 576 -39.88 -24.56 -32.26
N LYS A 577 -39.27 -25.72 -32.51
CA LYS A 577 -39.70 -26.65 -33.57
C LYS A 577 -41.13 -27.14 -33.30
N LEU A 578 -41.44 -27.48 -32.05
CA LEU A 578 -42.78 -27.92 -31.64
C LEU A 578 -43.81 -26.78 -31.69
N THR A 579 -43.45 -25.56 -31.31
CA THR A 579 -44.38 -24.40 -31.42
C THR A 579 -44.70 -24.06 -32.87
N ARG A 580 -43.72 -24.16 -33.79
CA ARG A 580 -43.96 -23.98 -35.23
C ARG A 580 -44.92 -25.04 -35.78
N LYS A 581 -44.71 -26.32 -35.45
CA LYS A 581 -45.63 -27.41 -35.83
C LYS A 581 -47.05 -27.17 -35.28
N GLY A 582 -47.18 -26.70 -34.03
CA GLY A 582 -48.47 -26.35 -33.44
C GLY A 582 -49.16 -25.17 -34.13
N LYS A 583 -48.43 -24.09 -34.48
CA LYS A 583 -48.97 -22.94 -35.23
C LYS A 583 -49.42 -23.33 -36.64
N HIS A 584 -48.64 -24.17 -37.34
CA HIS A 584 -49.00 -24.66 -38.67
C HIS A 584 -50.28 -25.52 -38.61
N ALA A 585 -50.38 -26.46 -37.67
CA ALA A 585 -51.60 -27.25 -37.47
C ALA A 585 -52.84 -26.38 -37.19
N LYS A 586 -52.70 -25.33 -36.37
CA LYS A 586 -53.81 -24.36 -36.13
C LYS A 586 -54.21 -23.60 -37.41
N ARG A 587 -53.24 -23.19 -38.24
CA ARG A 587 -53.53 -22.50 -39.52
C ARG A 587 -54.26 -23.41 -40.50
N VAL A 588 -53.83 -24.66 -40.63
CA VAL A 588 -54.50 -25.66 -41.49
C VAL A 588 -55.93 -25.90 -41.02
N ALA A 589 -56.15 -26.06 -39.70
CA ALA A 589 -57.49 -26.21 -39.14
C ALA A 589 -58.39 -24.99 -39.40
N ARG A 590 -57.88 -23.76 -39.25
CA ARG A 590 -58.63 -22.53 -39.57
C ARG A 590 -59.01 -22.42 -41.05
N ARG A 591 -58.10 -22.79 -41.96
CA ARG A 591 -58.39 -22.82 -43.41
C ARG A 591 -59.47 -23.84 -43.76
N ALA A 592 -59.41 -25.03 -43.15
CA ALA A 592 -60.43 -26.05 -43.33
C ALA A 592 -61.81 -25.56 -42.84
N ILE A 593 -61.89 -24.95 -41.66
CA ILE A 593 -63.13 -24.35 -41.14
C ILE A 593 -63.66 -23.25 -42.08
N LYS A 594 -62.78 -22.39 -42.61
CA LYS A 594 -63.18 -21.34 -43.56
C LYS A 594 -63.74 -21.92 -44.86
N ARG A 595 -63.16 -23.00 -45.39
CA ARG A 595 -63.68 -23.70 -46.58
C ARG A 595 -65.06 -24.31 -46.32
N VAL A 596 -65.26 -24.91 -45.15
CA VAL A 596 -66.56 -25.46 -44.74
C VAL A 596 -67.61 -24.36 -44.63
N ARG A 597 -67.28 -23.22 -44.03
CA ARG A 597 -68.20 -22.06 -43.96
C ARG A 597 -68.58 -21.52 -45.34
N LYS A 598 -67.62 -21.45 -46.27
CA LYS A 598 -67.90 -21.06 -47.66
C LYS A 598 -68.83 -22.03 -48.38
N LEU A 599 -68.65 -23.34 -48.18
CA LEU A 599 -69.55 -24.35 -48.75
C LEU A 599 -70.96 -24.28 -48.15
N LEU A 600 -71.07 -24.00 -46.85
CA LEU A 600 -72.37 -23.78 -46.18
C LEU A 600 -73.08 -22.53 -46.70
N ALA A 601 -72.35 -21.45 -47.00
CA ALA A 601 -72.93 -20.24 -47.59
C ALA A 601 -73.47 -20.50 -49.00
N LYS A 602 -72.74 -21.27 -49.83
CA LYS A 602 -73.20 -21.67 -51.18
C LYS A 602 -74.47 -22.54 -51.16
N LEU A 603 -74.71 -23.28 -50.08
CA LEU A 603 -75.91 -24.12 -49.94
C LEU A 603 -77.18 -23.35 -49.62
N ARG A 604 -77.08 -22.17 -48.96
CA ARG A 604 -78.26 -21.34 -48.65
C ARG A 604 -78.98 -20.85 -49.92
N ILE A 605 -78.36 -21.04 -51.09
CA ILE A 605 -78.82 -20.58 -52.40
C ILE A 605 -79.46 -21.71 -53.23
N SER A 606 -79.35 -23.00 -52.83
CA SER A 606 -79.84 -24.13 -53.66
C SER A 606 -80.98 -24.93 -52.99
N LYS A 607 -82.16 -25.03 -53.63
CA LYS A 607 -83.35 -25.77 -53.13
C LYS A 607 -83.32 -27.31 -53.37
N SER A 608 -82.24 -27.88 -53.89
CA SER A 608 -82.16 -29.33 -54.24
C SER A 608 -81.89 -30.28 -53.04
N LYS A 609 -82.79 -31.26 -52.82
CA LYS A 609 -82.65 -32.34 -51.80
C LYS A 609 -81.40 -33.22 -52.02
N ARG A 610 -81.01 -33.51 -53.28
CA ARG A 610 -79.79 -34.28 -53.63
C ARG A 610 -78.51 -33.50 -53.29
N ALA A 611 -78.49 -32.20 -53.55
CA ALA A 611 -77.38 -31.31 -53.17
C ALA A 611 -77.22 -31.25 -51.64
N ALA A 612 -78.33 -31.14 -50.90
CA ALA A 612 -78.33 -31.15 -49.44
C ALA A 612 -77.72 -32.46 -48.86
N ARG A 613 -78.05 -33.63 -49.41
CA ARG A 613 -77.48 -34.94 -48.98
C ARG A 613 -75.97 -35.02 -49.23
N ARG A 614 -75.50 -34.64 -50.42
CA ARG A 614 -74.05 -34.62 -50.76
C ARG A 614 -73.27 -33.69 -49.82
N VAL A 615 -73.84 -32.53 -49.46
CA VAL A 615 -73.17 -31.62 -48.53
C VAL A 615 -73.27 -32.05 -47.07
N ARG A 616 -74.36 -32.71 -46.61
CA ARG A 616 -74.37 -33.36 -45.28
C ARG A 616 -73.25 -34.39 -45.16
N ARG A 617 -73.00 -35.20 -46.20
CA ARG A 617 -71.85 -36.14 -46.26
C ARG A 617 -70.51 -35.38 -46.22
N ALA A 618 -70.35 -34.30 -46.97
CA ALA A 618 -69.14 -33.46 -46.93
C ALA A 618 -68.91 -32.79 -45.57
N LEU A 619 -69.97 -32.33 -44.89
CA LEU A 619 -69.94 -31.77 -43.54
C LEU A 619 -69.55 -32.83 -42.49
N ARG A 620 -70.09 -34.06 -42.60
CA ARG A 620 -69.68 -35.18 -41.75
C ARG A 620 -68.18 -35.50 -41.94
N ARG A 621 -67.70 -35.55 -43.20
CA ARG A 621 -66.26 -35.72 -43.51
C ARG A 621 -65.42 -34.58 -42.93
N ALA A 622 -65.85 -33.33 -43.08
CA ALA A 622 -65.15 -32.16 -42.55
C ALA A 622 -65.13 -32.13 -41.01
N ARG A 623 -66.23 -32.48 -40.34
CA ARG A 623 -66.30 -32.63 -38.87
C ARG A 623 -65.33 -33.73 -38.39
N ARG A 624 -65.25 -34.87 -39.09
CA ARG A 624 -64.26 -35.93 -38.81
C ARG A 624 -62.81 -35.43 -38.93
N VAL A 625 -62.49 -34.67 -39.98
CA VAL A 625 -61.16 -34.06 -40.17
C VAL A 625 -60.85 -33.03 -39.08
N ALA A 626 -61.82 -32.18 -38.71
CA ALA A 626 -61.67 -31.20 -37.64
C ALA A 626 -61.40 -31.88 -36.28
N ARG A 627 -62.16 -32.93 -35.94
CA ARG A 627 -61.93 -33.76 -34.73
C ARG A 627 -60.53 -34.38 -34.73
N LYS A 628 -60.06 -34.94 -35.87
CA LYS A 628 -58.68 -35.46 -36.03
C LYS A 628 -57.61 -34.36 -35.82
N LEU A 629 -57.82 -33.15 -36.34
CA LEU A 629 -56.90 -32.02 -36.17
C LEU A 629 -56.85 -31.49 -34.72
N VAL A 630 -58.00 -31.41 -34.04
CA VAL A 630 -58.07 -31.04 -32.62
C VAL A 630 -57.33 -32.07 -31.76
N ARG A 631 -57.54 -33.38 -31.99
CA ARG A 631 -56.79 -34.47 -31.33
C ARG A 631 -55.28 -34.34 -31.55
N ARG A 632 -54.83 -34.09 -32.79
CA ARG A 632 -53.41 -33.83 -33.11
C ARG A 632 -52.86 -32.59 -32.37
N SER A 633 -53.63 -31.51 -32.26
CA SER A 633 -53.22 -30.29 -31.54
C SER A 633 -53.04 -30.52 -30.03
N ARG A 634 -53.96 -31.27 -29.40
CA ARG A 634 -53.88 -31.67 -27.98
C ARG A 634 -52.64 -32.53 -27.73
N ARG A 635 -52.33 -33.49 -28.62
CA ARG A 635 -51.08 -34.31 -28.56
C ARG A 635 -49.82 -33.44 -28.64
N VAL A 636 -49.78 -32.42 -29.51
CA VAL A 636 -48.64 -31.47 -29.60
C VAL A 636 -48.51 -30.63 -28.32
N CYS A 637 -49.62 -30.18 -27.74
CA CYS A 637 -49.61 -29.41 -26.48
C CYS A 637 -49.07 -30.25 -25.30
N LYS A 638 -49.50 -31.51 -25.17
CA LYS A 638 -48.94 -32.48 -24.20
C LYS A 638 -47.42 -32.65 -24.39
N LYS A 639 -46.93 -32.79 -25.63
CA LYS A 639 -45.48 -32.87 -25.94
C LYS A 639 -44.72 -31.59 -25.55
N VAL A 640 -45.30 -30.40 -25.73
CA VAL A 640 -44.70 -29.12 -25.29
C VAL A 640 -44.62 -29.01 -23.77
N LYS A 641 -45.69 -29.36 -23.03
CA LYS A 641 -45.69 -29.40 -21.56
C LYS A 641 -44.60 -30.37 -21.05
N ARG A 642 -44.47 -31.57 -21.63
CA ARG A 642 -43.39 -32.54 -21.31
C ARG A 642 -41.98 -31.95 -21.57
N ALA A 643 -41.78 -31.23 -22.67
CA ALA A 643 -40.49 -30.59 -22.98
C ALA A 643 -40.12 -29.46 -21.99
N LEU A 644 -41.10 -28.68 -21.52
CA LEU A 644 -40.90 -27.66 -20.49
C LEU A 644 -40.55 -28.28 -19.13
N LYS A 645 -41.21 -29.39 -18.74
CA LYS A 645 -40.84 -30.18 -17.54
C LYS A 645 -39.39 -30.69 -17.64
N LYS A 646 -38.95 -31.22 -18.80
CA LYS A 646 -37.54 -31.63 -19.04
C LYS A 646 -36.55 -30.46 -18.87
N ASN A 647 -36.89 -29.24 -19.29
CA ASN A 647 -36.06 -28.05 -19.09
C ASN A 647 -35.95 -27.63 -17.60
N LYS A 648 -37.04 -27.72 -16.83
CA LYS A 648 -37.02 -27.52 -15.37
C LYS A 648 -36.12 -28.56 -14.69
N ARG A 649 -36.22 -29.85 -15.06
CA ARG A 649 -35.32 -30.93 -14.58
C ARG A 649 -33.84 -30.65 -14.91
N ALA A 650 -33.53 -30.22 -16.14
CA ALA A 650 -32.15 -29.86 -16.54
C ALA A 650 -31.56 -28.68 -15.73
N LYS A 651 -32.37 -27.66 -15.37
CA LYS A 651 -31.94 -26.58 -14.48
C LYS A 651 -31.61 -27.10 -13.07
N ARG A 652 -32.41 -28.02 -12.53
CA ARG A 652 -32.17 -28.67 -11.22
C ARG A 652 -30.85 -29.46 -11.24
N VAL A 653 -30.60 -30.23 -12.31
CA VAL A 653 -29.32 -30.97 -12.50
C VAL A 653 -28.12 -30.01 -12.57
N CYS A 654 -28.19 -28.90 -13.32
CA CYS A 654 -27.13 -27.89 -13.33
C CYS A 654 -26.87 -27.30 -11.92
N LYS A 655 -27.91 -27.11 -11.09
CA LYS A 655 -27.78 -26.64 -9.70
C LYS A 655 -27.10 -27.70 -8.82
N LYS A 656 -27.46 -28.99 -8.96
CA LYS A 656 -26.86 -30.13 -8.24
C LYS A 656 -25.37 -30.29 -8.58
N LEU A 657 -25.00 -30.22 -9.86
CA LEU A 657 -23.60 -30.27 -10.32
C LEU A 657 -22.76 -29.10 -9.80
N LYS A 658 -23.31 -27.88 -9.77
CA LYS A 658 -22.64 -26.69 -9.20
C LYS A 658 -22.39 -26.85 -7.70
N ARG A 659 -23.36 -27.41 -6.96
CA ARG A 659 -23.22 -27.74 -5.52
C ARG A 659 -22.15 -28.81 -5.28
N ARG A 660 -22.14 -29.90 -6.08
CA ARG A 660 -21.12 -30.96 -6.01
C ARG A 660 -19.70 -30.42 -6.26
N ALA A 661 -19.51 -29.57 -7.28
CA ALA A 661 -18.22 -28.93 -7.56
C ALA A 661 -17.72 -28.04 -6.40
N LEU A 662 -18.62 -27.28 -5.75
CA LEU A 662 -18.29 -26.49 -4.57
C LEU A 662 -17.92 -27.36 -3.35
N ARG A 663 -18.62 -28.48 -3.14
CA ARG A 663 -18.28 -29.46 -2.09
C ARG A 663 -16.89 -30.06 -2.31
N ARG A 664 -16.56 -30.51 -3.54
CA ARG A 664 -15.21 -31.01 -3.90
C ARG A 664 -14.12 -29.96 -3.66
N ALA A 665 -14.35 -28.70 -4.04
CA ALA A 665 -13.41 -27.61 -3.77
C ALA A 665 -13.20 -27.34 -2.27
N ARG A 666 -14.25 -27.48 -1.44
CA ARG A 666 -14.16 -27.39 0.03
C ARG A 666 -13.39 -28.57 0.62
N LYS A 667 -13.64 -29.82 0.18
CA LYS A 667 -12.88 -31.02 0.58
C LYS A 667 -11.38 -30.85 0.25
N ALA A 668 -11.03 -30.45 -0.97
CA ALA A 668 -9.64 -30.20 -1.36
C ALA A 668 -8.95 -29.13 -0.50
N LYS A 669 -9.65 -28.04 -0.17
CA LYS A 669 -9.14 -27.01 0.76
C LYS A 669 -8.90 -27.57 2.17
N ARG A 670 -9.80 -28.42 2.68
CA ARG A 670 -9.66 -29.09 3.99
C ARG A 670 -8.47 -30.05 3.99
N ALA A 671 -8.28 -30.85 2.92
CA ALA A 671 -7.15 -31.77 2.78
C ALA A 671 -5.78 -31.05 2.79
N ILE A 672 -5.65 -29.94 2.05
CA ILE A 672 -4.44 -29.10 2.06
C ILE A 672 -4.17 -28.54 3.47
N LEU A 673 -5.21 -28.10 4.18
CA LEU A 673 -5.07 -27.63 5.56
C LEU A 673 -4.70 -28.77 6.52
N LYS A 674 -5.19 -30.00 6.33
CA LYS A 674 -4.82 -31.20 7.10
C LYS A 674 -3.33 -31.53 6.89
N LYS A 675 -2.83 -31.55 5.65
CA LYS A 675 -1.40 -31.76 5.34
C LYS A 675 -0.50 -30.68 5.97
N LEU A 676 -0.92 -29.41 5.93
CA LEU A 676 -0.17 -28.31 6.58
C LEU A 676 -0.16 -28.43 8.12
N ARG A 677 -1.23 -28.94 8.73
CA ARG A 677 -1.28 -29.22 10.17
C ARG A 677 -0.39 -30.39 10.57
N LYS A 678 -0.42 -31.52 9.83
CA LYS A 678 0.48 -32.66 10.08
C LYS A 678 1.95 -32.23 10.06
N ARG A 679 2.37 -31.43 9.07
CA ARG A 679 3.74 -30.87 9.01
C ARG A 679 4.10 -29.93 10.18
N ALA A 680 3.14 -29.13 10.65
CA ALA A 680 3.35 -28.29 11.83
C ALA A 680 3.44 -29.12 13.14
N SER A 681 2.65 -30.20 13.23
CA SER A 681 2.66 -31.14 14.36
C SER A 681 3.99 -31.88 14.48
N ARG A 682 4.52 -32.42 13.37
CA ARG A 682 5.83 -33.10 13.36
C ARG A 682 6.96 -32.20 13.89
N ARG A 683 6.99 -30.93 13.48
CA ARG A 683 7.97 -29.94 13.99
C ARG A 683 7.79 -29.62 15.47
N TYR A 684 6.54 -29.61 15.95
CA TYR A 684 6.24 -29.39 17.36
C TYR A 684 6.66 -30.58 18.22
N ASN A 685 6.43 -31.80 17.75
CA ASN A 685 6.84 -33.03 18.42
C ASN A 685 8.36 -33.21 18.46
N LYS A 686 9.08 -32.91 17.37
CA LYS A 686 10.56 -32.92 17.35
C LYS A 686 11.15 -31.92 18.36
N LEU A 687 10.49 -30.78 18.58
CA LEU A 687 10.90 -29.81 19.61
C LEU A 687 10.60 -30.31 21.04
N ILE A 688 9.47 -31.00 21.25
CA ILE A 688 9.16 -31.62 22.54
C ILE A 688 10.21 -32.68 22.87
N LYS A 689 10.56 -33.58 21.93
CA LYS A 689 11.57 -34.63 22.14
C LYS A 689 12.91 -34.05 22.59
N ARG A 690 13.36 -32.96 21.95
CA ARG A 690 14.61 -32.25 22.31
C ARG A 690 14.59 -31.61 23.70
N ILE A 691 13.49 -30.96 24.07
CA ILE A 691 13.37 -30.33 25.40
C ILE A 691 13.18 -31.38 26.49
N SER A 692 12.45 -32.46 26.19
CA SER A 692 12.24 -33.53 27.15
C SER A 692 13.52 -34.29 27.45
N ALA A 693 14.47 -34.39 26.51
CA ALA A 693 15.76 -35.04 26.71
C ALA A 693 16.77 -34.18 27.51
N THR A 694 16.43 -32.94 27.88
CA THR A 694 17.35 -32.10 28.65
C THR A 694 17.33 -32.48 30.14
N VAL A 695 18.52 -32.73 30.70
CA VAL A 695 18.72 -33.09 32.10
C VAL A 695 18.95 -31.83 32.95
N ILE A 696 18.28 -31.73 34.11
CA ILE A 696 18.42 -30.62 35.05
C ILE A 696 18.39 -31.12 36.50
N LYS A 697 19.07 -30.47 37.44
CA LYS A 697 19.00 -30.80 38.88
C LYS A 697 17.53 -30.92 39.37
N ARG A 698 17.20 -31.95 40.14
CA ARG A 698 15.82 -32.27 40.60
C ARG A 698 15.20 -31.13 41.41
N LYS A 699 15.98 -30.45 42.26
CA LYS A 699 15.58 -29.23 42.97
C LYS A 699 15.11 -28.13 41.98
N THR A 700 15.85 -27.94 40.88
CA THR A 700 15.51 -26.98 39.82
C THR A 700 14.24 -27.38 39.06
N SER A 701 14.04 -28.67 38.78
CA SER A 701 12.83 -29.19 38.16
C SER A 701 11.57 -28.96 39.02
N ARG A 702 11.66 -29.21 40.33
CA ARG A 702 10.59 -28.91 41.30
C ARG A 702 10.28 -27.41 41.34
N LYS A 703 11.29 -26.54 41.40
CA LYS A 703 11.12 -25.07 41.36
C LYS A 703 10.46 -24.61 40.05
N ILE A 704 10.82 -25.19 38.90
CA ILE A 704 10.19 -24.91 37.60
C ILE A 704 8.72 -25.33 37.60
N ARG A 705 8.37 -26.50 38.14
CA ARG A 705 6.97 -26.97 38.26
C ARG A 705 6.12 -26.04 39.11
N LYS A 706 6.60 -25.62 40.29
CA LYS A 706 5.91 -24.65 41.16
C LYS A 706 5.66 -23.32 40.44
N LEU A 707 6.69 -22.78 39.77
CA LEU A 707 6.55 -21.54 38.97
C LEU A 707 5.57 -21.71 37.79
N LEU A 708 5.59 -22.86 37.11
CA LEU A 708 4.66 -23.14 36.02
C LEU A 708 3.21 -23.20 36.49
N LYS A 709 2.91 -23.81 37.65
CA LYS A 709 1.57 -23.81 38.24
C LYS A 709 1.08 -22.37 38.47
N LYS A 710 1.89 -21.51 39.12
CA LYS A 710 1.58 -20.09 39.34
C LYS A 710 1.33 -19.34 38.02
N VAL A 711 2.18 -19.55 37.02
CA VAL A 711 2.06 -18.91 35.70
C VAL A 711 0.85 -19.42 34.91
N LEU A 712 0.51 -20.70 35.00
CA LEU A 712 -0.66 -21.28 34.35
C LEU A 712 -1.96 -20.78 34.99
N ARG A 713 -2.03 -20.65 36.32
CA ARG A 713 -3.13 -19.98 37.04
C ARG A 713 -3.27 -18.53 36.56
N LYS A 714 -2.17 -17.77 36.53
CA LYS A 714 -2.13 -16.39 36.00
C LYS A 714 -2.52 -16.32 34.51
N GLN A 715 -2.17 -17.32 33.70
CA GLN A 715 -2.55 -17.42 32.30
C GLN A 715 -4.04 -17.80 32.11
N ARG A 716 -4.66 -18.50 33.06
CA ARG A 716 -6.11 -18.72 33.11
C ARG A 716 -6.82 -17.41 33.47
N LYS A 717 -6.47 -16.79 34.61
CA LYS A 717 -7.03 -15.49 35.07
C LYS A 717 -6.92 -14.39 34.01
N LEU A 718 -5.77 -14.24 33.34
CA LEU A 718 -5.55 -13.16 32.36
C LEU A 718 -6.10 -13.46 30.95
N GLY A 719 -6.47 -14.70 30.63
CA GLY A 719 -7.03 -15.07 29.31
C GLY A 719 -6.25 -14.51 28.09
N LYS A 720 -6.93 -13.78 27.21
CA LYS A 720 -6.34 -13.12 26.02
C LYS A 720 -5.35 -11.99 26.38
N ARG A 721 -5.38 -11.48 27.61
CA ARG A 721 -4.47 -10.43 28.08
C ARG A 721 -3.09 -10.99 28.47
N TYR A 722 -2.94 -12.31 28.60
CA TYR A 722 -1.66 -12.93 28.94
C TYR A 722 -0.57 -12.71 27.88
N CYS A 723 0.51 -12.05 28.27
CA CYS A 723 1.70 -11.81 27.45
C CYS A 723 2.94 -12.43 28.13
N PRO A 724 3.58 -13.45 27.53
CA PRO A 724 4.76 -14.12 28.10
C PRO A 724 5.93 -13.16 28.40
N LYS A 725 6.08 -12.07 27.64
CA LYS A 725 7.12 -11.08 27.93
C LYS A 725 6.87 -10.29 29.22
N LYS A 726 5.60 -10.04 29.55
CA LYS A 726 5.22 -9.21 30.69
C LYS A 726 4.97 -10.05 31.94
N HIS A 727 4.30 -11.19 31.79
CA HIS A 727 3.74 -11.93 32.93
C HIS A 727 4.52 -13.18 33.32
N LEU A 728 5.57 -13.53 32.58
CA LEU A 728 6.41 -14.69 32.88
C LEU A 728 7.54 -14.25 33.84
N PRO A 729 7.74 -14.94 34.97
CA PRO A 729 8.76 -14.62 35.96
C PRO A 729 10.17 -14.57 35.34
N ARG A 730 11.05 -13.72 35.89
CA ARG A 730 12.44 -13.58 35.41
C ARG A 730 13.16 -14.94 35.41
N LYS A 731 13.03 -15.71 36.50
CA LYS A 731 13.60 -17.07 36.65
C LYS A 731 13.16 -17.99 35.48
N LEU A 732 11.86 -18.04 35.18
CA LEU A 732 11.34 -18.88 34.08
C LEU A 732 11.73 -18.37 32.68
N LYS A 733 11.94 -17.04 32.50
CA LYS A 733 12.48 -16.49 31.24
C LYS A 733 13.94 -16.90 31.01
N LYS A 734 14.76 -16.94 32.07
CA LYS A 734 16.15 -17.44 32.01
C LYS A 734 16.16 -18.92 31.58
N VAL A 735 15.33 -19.75 32.20
CA VAL A 735 15.17 -21.18 31.84
C VAL A 735 14.73 -21.35 30.38
N LEU A 736 13.71 -20.63 29.91
CA LEU A 736 13.28 -20.69 28.51
C LEU A 736 14.39 -20.25 27.53
N LYS A 737 15.23 -19.29 27.93
CA LYS A 737 16.38 -18.84 27.12
C LYS A 737 17.47 -19.92 27.04
N ALA A 738 17.79 -20.56 28.17
CA ALA A 738 18.75 -21.67 28.24
C ALA A 738 18.32 -22.85 27.36
N LEU A 739 17.03 -23.22 27.43
CA LEU A 739 16.44 -24.27 26.59
C LEU A 739 16.25 -23.87 25.11
N LYS A 740 16.77 -22.71 24.70
CA LYS A 740 16.64 -22.13 23.33
C LYS A 740 15.17 -21.98 22.88
N ILE A 741 14.22 -21.87 23.82
CA ILE A 741 12.78 -21.70 23.55
C ILE A 741 12.46 -20.22 23.32
N LYS A 742 11.98 -19.88 22.12
CA LYS A 742 11.66 -18.50 21.75
C LYS A 742 10.36 -18.02 22.40
N ILE A 743 10.45 -16.95 23.19
CA ILE A 743 9.28 -16.23 23.71
C ILE A 743 8.63 -15.42 22.58
N HIS A 744 7.42 -15.80 22.19
CA HIS A 744 6.72 -15.18 21.05
C HIS A 744 6.19 -13.77 21.38
N LYS A 745 6.43 -12.80 20.49
CA LYS A 745 5.81 -11.46 20.56
C LYS A 745 4.32 -11.58 20.16
N CYS A 746 3.42 -10.96 20.93
CA CYS A 746 2.00 -10.91 20.58
C CYS A 746 1.82 -10.06 19.31
N GLY A 747 1.19 -10.63 18.27
CA GLY A 747 1.07 -10.01 16.94
C GLY A 747 0.63 -11.01 15.85
N LYS A 748 -0.63 -10.84 15.40
CA LYS A 748 -1.34 -11.43 14.23
C LYS A 748 -0.84 -12.79 13.72
N GLY A 749 -1.39 -13.88 14.24
CA GLY A 749 -1.39 -15.18 13.58
C GLY A 749 -2.17 -16.26 14.33
N LYS A 750 -3.29 -16.73 13.74
CA LYS A 750 -4.17 -17.78 14.26
C LYS A 750 -3.43 -19.12 14.46
N VAL A 751 -3.78 -19.92 15.49
CA VAL A 751 -4.41 -21.27 15.36
C VAL A 751 -4.60 -22.02 16.71
N ARG A 752 -5.85 -22.46 16.90
CA ARG A 752 -6.49 -23.61 17.59
C ARG A 752 -6.01 -24.13 18.96
N ARG A 753 -7.00 -24.18 19.88
CA ARG A 753 -7.08 -25.00 21.10
C ARG A 753 -6.95 -26.49 20.78
N VAL A 754 -6.27 -27.22 21.67
CA VAL A 754 -6.42 -28.66 21.88
C VAL A 754 -6.75 -28.83 23.36
N ARG A 755 -7.89 -29.46 23.63
CA ARG A 755 -8.31 -29.96 24.95
C ARG A 755 -7.85 -31.42 25.08
N ARG A 756 -7.78 -31.83 26.35
CA ARG A 756 -7.95 -33.17 26.96
C ARG A 756 -6.74 -33.83 27.64
N ARG A 757 -7.07 -34.22 28.88
CA ARG A 757 -6.80 -35.41 29.71
C ARG A 757 -5.48 -36.18 29.49
N HIS A 758 -4.75 -36.50 30.56
CA HIS A 758 -4.92 -37.76 31.30
C HIS A 758 -4.00 -37.88 32.52
N ARG A 759 -4.47 -38.77 33.40
CA ARG A 759 -3.96 -39.43 34.61
C ARG A 759 -2.50 -39.94 34.53
N GLY A 760 -2.04 -40.45 35.68
CA GLY A 760 -1.11 -41.58 35.77
C GLY A 760 0.37 -41.24 35.87
N GLY A 761 0.99 -41.69 36.97
CA GLY A 761 1.93 -42.81 36.86
C GLY A 761 3.40 -42.56 37.20
N ARG A 762 3.71 -42.76 38.49
CA ARG A 762 4.83 -43.47 39.13
C ARG A 762 6.31 -43.09 38.91
N LYS A 763 7.09 -43.66 39.85
CA LYS A 763 8.22 -43.15 40.65
C LYS A 763 9.57 -43.54 40.04
N ALA A 764 10.64 -42.90 40.54
CA ALA A 764 11.94 -43.51 40.76
C ALA A 764 12.72 -42.68 41.81
N ARG A 765 13.06 -43.34 42.91
CA ARG A 765 13.99 -42.91 43.98
C ARG A 765 15.36 -43.54 43.67
N ARG A 766 16.44 -42.78 43.85
CA ARG A 766 17.63 -43.10 44.67
C ARG A 766 18.48 -41.80 44.77
N ALA A 767 19.21 -41.65 45.88
CA ALA A 767 20.03 -40.48 46.22
C ALA A 767 21.40 -40.55 45.51
N GLY A 768 22.24 -39.52 45.66
CA GLY A 768 23.43 -39.31 44.81
C GLY A 768 23.16 -38.27 43.71
N ARG A 769 23.49 -36.99 44.00
CA ARG A 769 23.32 -35.78 43.13
C ARG A 769 22.16 -35.82 42.12
N ARG A 770 20.92 -36.04 42.61
CA ARG A 770 19.66 -36.20 41.86
C ARG A 770 19.47 -35.23 40.68
N VAL A 771 19.88 -35.65 39.48
CA VAL A 771 19.52 -35.03 38.20
C VAL A 771 18.16 -35.56 37.74
N SER A 772 17.41 -34.78 36.98
CA SER A 772 16.06 -35.12 36.52
C SER A 772 15.85 -34.69 35.08
N VAL A 773 15.35 -35.60 34.27
CA VAL A 773 14.94 -35.33 32.90
C VAL A 773 13.68 -34.44 32.92
N ILE A 774 13.67 -33.34 32.16
CA ILE A 774 12.53 -32.40 32.12
C ILE A 774 11.21 -33.14 31.81
N GLY A 775 11.25 -34.20 31.01
CA GLY A 775 10.10 -35.05 30.72
C GLY A 775 9.08 -34.39 29.78
N ARG A 776 8.32 -35.19 29.03
CA ARG A 776 7.41 -34.67 27.97
C ARG A 776 6.31 -33.76 28.51
N LYS A 777 5.76 -34.06 29.71
CA LYS A 777 4.70 -33.26 30.35
C LYS A 777 5.20 -31.84 30.69
N LEU A 778 6.41 -31.70 31.25
CA LEU A 778 6.99 -30.39 31.59
C LEU A 778 7.42 -29.59 30.35
N ALA A 779 8.01 -30.26 29.36
CA ALA A 779 8.38 -29.66 28.07
C ALA A 779 7.17 -29.02 27.37
N ARG A 780 6.02 -29.72 27.38
CA ARG A 780 4.75 -29.20 26.85
C ARG A 780 4.26 -27.97 27.64
N ALA A 781 4.36 -28.00 28.98
CA ALA A 781 3.97 -26.88 29.82
C ALA A 781 4.84 -25.62 29.57
N LEU A 782 6.15 -25.79 29.46
CA LEU A 782 7.10 -24.71 29.11
C LEU A 782 6.80 -24.10 27.75
N LEU A 783 6.57 -24.93 26.72
CA LEU A 783 6.18 -24.46 25.40
C LEU A 783 4.83 -23.73 25.41
N ARG A 784 3.88 -24.16 26.24
CA ARG A 784 2.55 -23.54 26.39
C ARG A 784 2.63 -22.13 26.99
N VAL A 785 3.41 -21.95 28.06
CA VAL A 785 3.55 -20.63 28.71
C VAL A 785 4.41 -19.66 27.90
N SER A 786 5.30 -20.17 27.04
CA SER A 786 6.12 -19.34 26.13
C SER A 786 5.31 -18.69 24.99
N LYS A 787 4.08 -19.16 24.75
CA LYS A 787 3.18 -18.70 23.68
C LYS A 787 2.16 -17.68 24.21
N CYS A 788 1.90 -16.66 23.42
CA CYS A 788 0.88 -15.64 23.73
C CYS A 788 -0.53 -16.17 23.40
N LYS A 789 -1.49 -16.05 24.33
CA LYS A 789 -2.89 -16.50 24.13
C LYS A 789 -3.70 -15.65 23.14
N LYS A 790 -3.17 -14.48 22.73
CA LYS A 790 -3.78 -13.56 21.77
C LYS A 790 -3.67 -14.02 20.30
N ASN A 791 -2.91 -15.08 20.01
CA ASN A 791 -2.56 -15.55 18.67
C ASN A 791 -3.23 -16.89 18.35
#